data_AF-A0AAN6X9F8-F1
#
_entry.id   AF-A0AAN6X9F8-F1
#
_cell.length_a   1.000
_cell.length_b   1.000
_cell.length_c   1.000
_cell.angle_alpha   90.00
_cell.angle_beta   90.00
_cell.angle_gamma   90.00
#
_symmetry.space_group_name_H-M   'P 1'
#
loop_
_entity.id
_entity.type
_entity.pdbx_description
1 polymer ?
#
loop_
_entity_poly.entity_id
_entity_poly.type
_entity_poly.pdbx_seq_one_letter_code
_entity_poly.pdbx_strand_id
1 'polypeptide(L)'
;MPAIIDHSPHHPDPSPLVPTATNLILIDNYDSFTWNVYQYLVLEGAKVTVVRNDQITLEELIAKKPTQLVISPGPGHPGTDSGISRDAIKHFAGKVPVFGVCMGQQCMIDLYGGDVSFAGEILHGKTSPLCHDGKGVYAGLAQDLPVTRYHSLAGTHVTLPKCLEVTSWIANEDGSKGVIMGVRHTEYTVEGVQFHPESILSADGRQMLKNFLYMQGGTWAENERLQNGGQETKVVSKKATPAKNNILQKIYAHRKEAVAAQKMIPSQRPSDLQAAYNLNLAPPQISLVDRLRQSPFDVALAAEIKRGSPSKGIFALDIDAPTQARRYALAGASVISVLTEPEWFKGSIEDLRVVRQVLNGMPNRPAVLRKEFVFEEYQILEARLAGADTVLLIVKMLETDVLERLYKYSLSLGMEPLVEVQNAEEMSIAIKLGSKVIGVNNRNLENFEVDLGTTGRLKEMVPKNTFLLALSGINSHQDVLDCKRDGINGILVGEAIMRAPDASKFIRELCAGPEAPAPQTVTNPLLVKICGTRSAEAATEAINAGADLVGMILVPGTKRCVSNETALAISRAVHDAQTTTGEAIRLPQTATDFFSVSAELLRKHRPLLVGVFMNQPLEEVLEKQRAYNLDIVQIHGDEPLEWASLIPVPVIRKFKPGQIGVGVRGYHTVSLLDSGAGTGKLLDVDSVRAELEKDAELQVLLAGGLEPENVTESVKALGALGQQVLGVDVSSGVEEDGKQSLERIRAFVKAAKAIR
;
A
#
# COMPACT_ATOMS: atom_id res chain seq x y z
N MET A 1 13.02 -9.39 -14.19
CA MET A 1 12.41 -9.01 -15.49
C MET A 1 11.24 -8.09 -15.18
N PRO A 2 11.06 -6.95 -15.85
CA PRO A 2 9.84 -6.14 -15.69
C PRO A 2 8.62 -7.03 -15.99
N ALA A 3 7.56 -6.89 -15.19
CA ALA A 3 6.33 -7.65 -15.39
C ALA A 3 5.74 -7.28 -16.76
N ILE A 4 5.52 -8.29 -17.61
CA ILE A 4 4.81 -8.11 -18.87
C ILE A 4 3.35 -7.77 -18.53
N ILE A 5 2.90 -6.58 -18.92
CA ILE A 5 1.50 -6.16 -18.74
C ILE A 5 0.68 -6.77 -19.88
N ASP A 6 -0.29 -7.60 -19.51
CA ASP A 6 -1.20 -8.31 -20.42
C ASP A 6 -2.48 -7.49 -20.64
N HIS A 7 -2.61 -6.91 -21.83
CA HIS A 7 -3.77 -6.13 -22.28
C HIS A 7 -4.83 -6.98 -23.02
N SER A 8 -4.72 -8.32 -23.02
CA SER A 8 -5.71 -9.18 -23.65
C SER A 8 -7.06 -9.18 -22.89
N PRO A 9 -8.17 -9.58 -23.54
CA PRO A 9 -9.47 -9.64 -22.90
C PRO A 9 -9.50 -10.71 -21.80
N HIS A 10 -9.60 -10.29 -20.53
CA HIS A 10 -9.77 -11.19 -19.38
C HIS A 10 -11.22 -11.62 -19.13
N HIS A 11 -12.18 -11.01 -19.83
CA HIS A 11 -13.61 -11.35 -19.81
C HIS A 11 -14.07 -11.75 -21.23
N PRO A 12 -14.50 -13.01 -21.44
CA PRO A 12 -14.87 -13.52 -22.76
C PRO A 12 -16.29 -13.16 -23.22
N ASP A 13 -17.06 -12.45 -22.39
CA ASP A 13 -18.45 -12.13 -22.70
C ASP A 13 -18.52 -10.98 -23.73
N PRO A 14 -19.21 -11.17 -24.87
CA PRO A 14 -19.33 -10.14 -25.88
C PRO A 14 -20.18 -8.97 -25.38
N SER A 15 -19.76 -7.75 -25.73
CA SER A 15 -20.57 -6.55 -25.53
C SER A 15 -21.90 -6.67 -26.28
N PRO A 16 -22.96 -5.96 -25.85
CA PRO A 16 -24.20 -5.85 -26.62
C PRO A 16 -23.91 -5.45 -28.07
N LEU A 17 -24.69 -5.99 -29.01
CA LEU A 17 -24.53 -5.68 -30.42
C LEU A 17 -24.57 -4.17 -30.66
N VAL A 18 -23.56 -3.67 -31.37
CA VAL A 18 -23.47 -2.26 -31.75
C VAL A 18 -24.37 -2.05 -32.97
N PRO A 19 -25.41 -1.19 -32.89
CA PRO A 19 -26.40 -1.04 -33.97
C PRO A 19 -25.81 -0.58 -35.30
N THR A 20 -24.66 0.07 -35.26
CA THR A 20 -23.95 0.56 -36.45
C THR A 20 -23.16 -0.57 -37.12
N ALA A 21 -22.75 -1.60 -36.38
CA ALA A 21 -21.86 -2.67 -36.83
C ALA A 21 -22.56 -4.04 -37.01
N THR A 22 -23.73 -4.04 -37.66
CA THR A 22 -24.56 -5.23 -37.83
C THR A 22 -24.13 -6.15 -38.98
N ASN A 23 -23.26 -5.69 -39.88
CA ASN A 23 -22.72 -6.49 -40.99
C ASN A 23 -21.31 -6.00 -41.37
N LEU A 24 -20.36 -6.18 -40.46
CA LEU A 24 -18.96 -5.82 -40.69
C LEU A 24 -18.27 -6.91 -41.52
N ILE A 25 -17.57 -6.52 -42.57
CA ILE A 25 -16.74 -7.45 -43.34
C ILE A 25 -15.27 -7.26 -42.98
N LEU A 26 -14.60 -8.35 -42.60
CA LEU A 26 -13.16 -8.40 -42.36
C LEU A 26 -12.49 -9.13 -43.54
N ILE A 27 -11.63 -8.44 -44.29
CA ILE A 27 -10.79 -9.05 -45.31
C ILE A 27 -9.51 -9.57 -44.65
N ASP A 28 -9.32 -10.89 -44.68
CA ASP A 28 -8.15 -11.60 -44.17
C ASP A 28 -7.04 -11.64 -45.22
N ASN A 29 -5.93 -10.99 -44.93
CA ASN A 29 -4.70 -10.99 -45.72
C ASN A 29 -3.69 -12.04 -45.23
N TYR A 30 -4.16 -13.14 -44.63
CA TYR A 30 -3.37 -14.31 -44.23
C TYR A 30 -2.33 -14.05 -43.12
N ASP A 31 -2.66 -13.20 -42.15
CA ASP A 31 -1.85 -13.00 -40.95
C ASP A 31 -2.34 -13.86 -39.77
N SER A 32 -1.41 -14.35 -38.96
CA SER A 32 -1.72 -15.07 -37.72
C SER A 32 -2.55 -14.26 -36.72
N PHE A 33 -2.51 -12.92 -36.78
CA PHE A 33 -3.23 -12.01 -35.90
C PHE A 33 -4.64 -11.63 -36.40
N THR A 34 -5.06 -12.06 -37.61
CA THR A 34 -6.42 -11.77 -38.10
C THR A 34 -7.49 -12.30 -37.15
N TRP A 35 -7.25 -13.44 -36.50
CA TRP A 35 -8.16 -13.99 -35.49
C TRP A 35 -8.34 -13.06 -34.29
N ASN A 36 -7.28 -12.39 -33.84
CA ASN A 36 -7.34 -11.47 -32.70
C ASN A 36 -8.14 -10.21 -33.06
N VAL A 37 -7.98 -9.68 -34.29
CA VAL A 37 -8.82 -8.59 -34.80
C VAL A 37 -10.29 -9.01 -34.83
N TYR A 38 -10.59 -10.19 -35.39
CA TYR A 38 -11.95 -10.76 -35.38
C TYR A 38 -12.51 -10.88 -33.96
N GLN A 39 -11.73 -11.44 -33.04
CA GLN A 39 -12.12 -11.63 -31.65
C GLN A 39 -12.49 -10.29 -30.99
N TYR A 40 -11.64 -9.27 -31.13
CA TYR A 40 -11.90 -7.97 -30.48
C TYR A 40 -13.12 -7.29 -31.08
N LEU A 41 -13.31 -7.35 -32.40
CA LEU A 41 -14.50 -6.80 -33.07
C LEU A 41 -15.79 -7.47 -32.53
N VAL A 42 -15.80 -8.79 -32.37
CA VAL A 42 -16.95 -9.52 -31.81
C VAL A 42 -17.16 -9.19 -30.33
N LEU A 43 -16.09 -9.12 -29.54
CA LEU A 43 -16.17 -8.77 -28.12
C LEU A 43 -16.64 -7.33 -27.88
N GLU A 44 -16.42 -6.42 -28.85
CA GLU A 44 -16.94 -5.05 -28.82
C GLU A 44 -18.34 -4.92 -29.47
N GLY A 45 -18.96 -6.03 -29.87
CA GLY A 45 -20.37 -6.07 -30.30
C GLY A 45 -20.60 -5.97 -31.81
N ALA A 46 -19.59 -6.22 -32.65
CA ALA A 46 -19.78 -6.31 -34.10
C ALA A 46 -20.27 -7.70 -34.54
N LYS A 47 -21.12 -7.74 -35.57
CA LYS A 47 -21.40 -8.97 -36.31
C LYS A 47 -20.47 -9.04 -37.53
N VAL A 48 -19.47 -9.93 -37.46
CA VAL A 48 -18.36 -9.98 -38.42
C VAL A 48 -18.50 -11.15 -39.39
N THR A 49 -18.31 -10.90 -40.69
CA THR A 49 -18.08 -11.93 -41.71
C THR A 49 -16.65 -11.81 -42.22
N VAL A 50 -15.90 -12.91 -42.15
CA VAL A 50 -14.51 -12.95 -42.61
C VAL A 50 -14.44 -13.52 -44.03
N VAL A 51 -13.71 -12.86 -44.92
CA VAL A 51 -13.42 -13.32 -46.28
C VAL A 51 -11.93 -13.19 -46.55
N ARG A 52 -11.32 -14.14 -47.26
CA ARG A 52 -9.90 -14.05 -47.63
C ARG A 52 -9.73 -13.14 -48.85
N ASN A 53 -8.60 -12.42 -48.90
CA ASN A 53 -8.33 -11.38 -49.91
C ASN A 53 -8.29 -11.87 -51.37
N ASP A 54 -8.27 -13.19 -51.60
CA ASP A 54 -8.23 -13.84 -52.92
C ASP A 54 -9.38 -14.83 -53.16
N GLN A 55 -10.30 -14.98 -52.19
CA GLN A 55 -11.42 -15.94 -52.25
C GLN A 55 -12.78 -15.27 -52.48
N ILE A 56 -12.80 -13.99 -52.81
CA ILE A 56 -14.01 -13.22 -53.11
C ILE A 56 -13.69 -12.15 -54.16
N THR A 57 -14.61 -11.97 -55.10
CA THR A 57 -14.53 -10.89 -56.09
C THR A 57 -15.07 -9.58 -55.50
N LEU A 58 -14.68 -8.43 -56.08
CA LEU A 58 -15.19 -7.14 -55.63
C LEU A 58 -16.72 -7.05 -55.78
N GLU A 59 -17.28 -7.61 -56.85
CA GLU A 59 -18.72 -7.66 -57.12
C GLU A 59 -19.48 -8.44 -56.03
N GLU A 60 -18.93 -9.60 -55.62
CA GLU A 60 -19.49 -10.40 -54.53
C GLU A 60 -19.40 -9.66 -53.18
N LEU A 61 -18.31 -8.94 -52.94
CA LEU A 61 -18.13 -8.13 -51.73
C LEU A 61 -19.14 -6.97 -51.67
N ILE A 62 -19.41 -6.32 -52.81
CA ILE A 62 -20.45 -5.28 -52.94
C ILE A 62 -21.84 -5.87 -52.66
N ALA A 63 -22.13 -7.05 -53.22
CA ALA A 63 -23.41 -7.72 -53.02
C ALA A 63 -23.70 -8.07 -51.54
N LYS A 64 -22.65 -8.21 -50.72
CA LYS A 64 -22.77 -8.45 -49.26
C LYS A 64 -23.24 -7.22 -48.47
N LYS A 65 -23.24 -6.02 -49.05
CA LYS A 65 -23.70 -4.77 -48.40
C LYS A 65 -23.08 -4.55 -47.02
N PRO A 66 -21.74 -4.44 -46.91
CA PRO A 66 -21.07 -4.17 -45.64
C PRO A 66 -21.61 -2.90 -44.99
N THR A 67 -21.75 -2.90 -43.67
CA THR A 67 -21.96 -1.67 -42.88
C THR A 67 -20.62 -1.00 -42.54
N GLN A 68 -19.56 -1.81 -42.42
CA GLN A 68 -18.18 -1.40 -42.20
C GLN A 68 -17.25 -2.39 -42.88
N LEU A 69 -16.05 -1.93 -43.25
CA LEU A 69 -15.00 -2.75 -43.82
C LEU A 69 -13.74 -2.69 -42.93
N VAL A 70 -13.16 -3.84 -42.62
CA VAL A 70 -11.86 -3.93 -41.96
C VAL A 70 -10.90 -4.71 -42.85
N ILE A 71 -9.70 -4.18 -43.04
CA ILE A 71 -8.60 -4.86 -43.73
C ILE A 71 -7.59 -5.32 -42.67
N SER A 72 -7.42 -6.64 -42.55
CA SER A 72 -6.53 -7.23 -41.55
C SER A 72 -5.05 -6.93 -41.84
N PRO A 73 -4.15 -7.22 -40.87
CA PRO A 73 -2.73 -7.38 -41.14
C PRO A 73 -2.47 -8.48 -42.18
N GLY A 74 -1.28 -8.48 -42.76
CA GLY A 74 -0.86 -9.43 -43.78
C GLY A 74 0.66 -9.33 -44.04
N PRO A 75 1.32 -10.42 -44.47
CA PRO A 75 2.70 -10.39 -44.89
C PRO A 75 2.85 -9.76 -46.28
N GLY A 76 4.08 -9.36 -46.64
CA GLY A 76 4.41 -8.89 -47.99
C GLY A 76 4.25 -7.39 -48.16
N HIS A 77 4.02 -6.96 -49.41
CA HIS A 77 3.85 -5.56 -49.79
C HIS A 77 2.42 -5.30 -50.29
N PRO A 78 1.77 -4.17 -49.95
CA PRO A 78 0.39 -3.89 -50.35
C PRO A 78 0.17 -3.95 -51.86
N GLY A 79 1.14 -3.50 -52.65
CA GLY A 79 1.08 -3.51 -54.11
C GLY A 79 1.04 -4.91 -54.76
N THR A 80 1.51 -5.96 -54.07
CA THR A 80 1.68 -7.30 -54.65
C THR A 80 0.88 -8.39 -53.92
N ASP A 81 0.72 -8.27 -52.60
CA ASP A 81 0.28 -9.39 -51.75
C ASP A 81 -1.11 -9.16 -51.09
N SER A 82 -1.73 -7.99 -51.30
CA SER A 82 -2.97 -7.61 -50.60
C SER A 82 -4.28 -8.08 -51.26
N GLY A 83 -4.19 -8.83 -52.37
CA GLY A 83 -5.37 -9.31 -53.11
C GLY A 83 -6.34 -8.18 -53.45
N ILE A 84 -7.63 -8.38 -53.18
CA ILE A 84 -8.67 -7.38 -53.44
C ILE A 84 -8.69 -6.20 -52.44
N SER A 85 -7.82 -6.16 -51.42
CA SER A 85 -7.91 -5.19 -50.32
C SER A 85 -7.84 -3.73 -50.80
N ARG A 86 -6.95 -3.42 -51.74
CA ARG A 86 -6.83 -2.07 -52.33
C ARG A 86 -8.08 -1.67 -53.10
N ASP A 87 -8.62 -2.59 -53.91
CA ASP A 87 -9.84 -2.36 -54.68
C ASP A 87 -11.07 -2.22 -53.79
N ALA A 88 -11.12 -2.97 -52.69
CA ALA A 88 -12.16 -2.85 -51.68
C ALA A 88 -12.10 -1.48 -50.97
N ILE A 89 -10.92 -1.06 -50.48
CA ILE A 89 -10.75 0.29 -49.89
C ILE A 89 -11.21 1.36 -50.89
N LYS A 90 -10.74 1.28 -52.14
CA LYS A 90 -11.10 2.24 -53.20
C LYS A 90 -12.61 2.28 -53.44
N HIS A 91 -13.27 1.13 -53.43
CA HIS A 91 -14.71 1.06 -53.68
C HIS A 91 -15.53 1.60 -52.51
N PHE A 92 -15.16 1.26 -51.27
CA PHE A 92 -15.95 1.55 -50.07
C PHE A 92 -15.62 2.88 -49.39
N ALA A 93 -14.47 3.48 -49.70
CA ALA A 93 -14.17 4.85 -49.32
C ALA A 93 -15.30 5.80 -49.78
N GLY A 94 -15.77 6.66 -48.89
CA GLY A 94 -16.90 7.56 -49.18
C GLY A 94 -18.28 6.91 -49.09
N LYS A 95 -18.38 5.62 -48.76
CA LYS A 95 -19.67 4.89 -48.64
C LYS A 95 -19.92 4.32 -47.25
N VAL A 96 -18.90 3.70 -46.65
CA VAL A 96 -18.96 3.11 -45.31
C VAL A 96 -17.64 3.36 -44.57
N PRO A 97 -17.61 3.27 -43.23
CA PRO A 97 -16.37 3.32 -42.48
C PRO A 97 -15.43 2.19 -42.88
N VAL A 98 -14.16 2.53 -43.14
CA VAL A 98 -13.09 1.58 -43.49
C VAL A 98 -11.95 1.69 -42.49
N PHE A 99 -11.55 0.56 -41.90
CA PHE A 99 -10.42 0.48 -40.99
C PHE A 99 -9.33 -0.47 -41.48
N GLY A 100 -8.06 -0.10 -41.34
CA GLY A 100 -6.93 -0.94 -41.77
C GLY A 100 -5.90 -1.14 -40.65
N VAL A 101 -5.44 -2.38 -40.46
CA VAL A 101 -4.37 -2.71 -39.50
C VAL A 101 -3.13 -3.21 -40.24
N CYS A 102 -1.97 -2.67 -39.93
CA CYS A 102 -0.66 -2.99 -40.53
C CYS A 102 -0.72 -2.95 -42.07
N MET A 103 -0.77 -4.09 -42.76
CA MET A 103 -1.00 -4.20 -44.21
C MET A 103 -2.22 -3.39 -44.66
N GLY A 104 -3.30 -3.35 -43.87
CA GLY A 104 -4.49 -2.56 -44.17
C GLY A 104 -4.21 -1.05 -44.24
N GLN A 105 -3.41 -0.50 -43.33
CA GLN A 105 -2.96 0.89 -43.41
C GLN A 105 -2.05 1.10 -44.63
N GLN A 106 -1.13 0.17 -44.87
CA GLN A 106 -0.20 0.23 -45.99
C GLN A 106 -0.93 0.24 -47.34
N CYS A 107 -2.01 -0.54 -47.47
CA CYS A 107 -2.88 -0.51 -48.63
C CYS A 107 -3.50 0.86 -48.85
N MET A 108 -3.88 1.59 -47.80
CA MET A 108 -4.41 2.95 -47.93
C MET A 108 -3.34 3.92 -48.47
N ILE A 109 -2.14 3.87 -47.90
CA ILE A 109 -1.03 4.74 -48.32
C ILE A 109 -0.66 4.48 -49.78
N ASP A 110 -0.46 3.21 -50.14
CA ASP A 110 -0.10 2.78 -51.49
C ASP A 110 -1.22 3.11 -52.51
N LEU A 111 -2.48 2.85 -52.17
CA LEU A 111 -3.63 3.14 -53.04
C LEU A 111 -3.73 4.62 -53.42
N TYR A 112 -3.45 5.53 -52.47
CA TYR A 112 -3.51 6.97 -52.70
C TYR A 112 -2.20 7.57 -53.25
N GLY A 113 -1.23 6.73 -53.60
CA GLY A 113 0.00 7.13 -54.30
C GLY A 113 1.18 7.48 -53.38
N GLY A 114 1.14 7.04 -52.11
CA GLY A 114 2.28 7.14 -51.21
C GLY A 114 3.14 5.87 -51.22
N ASP A 115 4.42 6.01 -50.86
CA ASP A 115 5.33 4.86 -50.82
C ASP A 115 5.25 4.14 -49.47
N VAL A 116 5.24 2.82 -49.54
CA VAL A 116 5.48 1.92 -48.41
C VAL A 116 6.87 1.33 -48.58
N SER A 117 7.80 1.72 -47.72
CA SER A 117 9.20 1.31 -47.82
C SER A 117 9.76 0.96 -46.44
N PHE A 118 11.05 0.62 -46.38
CA PHE A 118 11.70 0.20 -45.13
C PHE A 118 11.53 1.27 -44.04
N ALA A 119 11.01 0.86 -42.87
CA ALA A 119 10.66 1.75 -41.77
C ALA A 119 11.86 2.35 -41.01
N GLY A 120 13.09 2.04 -41.43
CA GLY A 120 14.34 2.43 -40.76
C GLY A 120 14.77 1.45 -39.66
N GLU A 121 13.84 0.67 -39.12
CA GLU A 121 14.05 -0.33 -38.07
C GLU A 121 13.11 -1.53 -38.25
N ILE A 122 13.55 -2.71 -37.80
CA ILE A 122 12.74 -3.94 -37.79
C ILE A 122 12.33 -4.22 -36.34
N LEU A 123 11.04 -4.08 -36.04
CA LEU A 123 10.48 -4.31 -34.71
C LEU A 123 9.33 -5.30 -34.77
N HIS A 124 9.57 -6.50 -34.25
CA HIS A 124 8.58 -7.58 -34.13
C HIS A 124 8.38 -7.94 -32.65
N GLY A 125 7.14 -7.80 -32.15
CA GLY A 125 6.75 -8.20 -30.80
C GLY A 125 7.28 -7.27 -29.70
N LYS A 126 7.63 -6.03 -30.03
CA LYS A 126 8.06 -5.00 -29.07
C LYS A 126 7.09 -3.82 -29.08
N THR A 127 7.00 -3.14 -27.93
CA THR A 127 6.15 -1.96 -27.78
C THR A 127 6.92 -0.67 -28.04
N SER A 128 6.19 0.37 -28.47
CA SER A 128 6.69 1.75 -28.57
C SER A 128 5.64 2.72 -28.02
N PRO A 129 6.02 3.85 -27.43
CA PRO A 129 5.07 4.85 -26.93
C PRO A 129 4.45 5.61 -28.11
N LEU A 130 3.12 5.52 -28.25
CA LEU A 130 2.39 6.12 -29.36
C LEU A 130 2.01 7.58 -29.06
N CYS A 131 2.40 8.50 -29.93
CA CYS A 131 1.81 9.83 -29.99
C CYS A 131 0.63 9.83 -30.98
N HIS A 132 -0.50 10.46 -30.65
CA HIS A 132 -1.68 10.50 -31.53
C HIS A 132 -2.46 11.81 -31.43
N ASP A 133 -3.35 12.06 -32.39
CA ASP A 133 -4.15 13.29 -32.46
C ASP A 133 -5.41 13.30 -31.57
N GLY A 134 -5.78 12.14 -31.02
CA GLY A 134 -6.90 11.98 -30.09
C GLY A 134 -8.28 11.99 -30.75
N LYS A 135 -8.32 11.84 -32.08
CA LYS A 135 -9.55 11.81 -32.89
C LYS A 135 -9.76 10.41 -33.46
N GLY A 136 -10.92 10.19 -34.08
CA GLY A 136 -11.20 8.93 -34.78
C GLY A 136 -11.09 7.73 -33.84
N VAL A 137 -10.31 6.72 -34.23
CA VAL A 137 -10.06 5.54 -33.39
C VAL A 137 -9.35 5.88 -32.07
N TYR A 138 -8.66 7.01 -31.98
CA TYR A 138 -7.97 7.47 -30.77
C TYR A 138 -8.85 8.29 -29.81
N ALA A 139 -10.14 8.45 -30.11
CA ALA A 139 -11.05 9.25 -29.29
C ALA A 139 -11.09 8.73 -27.84
N GLY A 140 -10.78 9.63 -26.89
CA GLY A 140 -10.79 9.32 -25.46
C GLY A 140 -9.59 8.52 -24.94
N LEU A 141 -8.58 8.25 -25.78
CA LEU A 141 -7.37 7.53 -25.38
C LEU A 141 -6.29 8.47 -24.83
N ALA A 142 -5.46 7.95 -23.91
CA ALA A 142 -4.33 8.69 -23.34
C ALA A 142 -3.16 8.73 -24.34
N GLN A 143 -2.30 9.75 -24.25
CA GLN A 143 -1.05 9.77 -25.01
C GLN A 143 -0.04 8.72 -24.48
N ASP A 144 1.00 8.44 -25.26
CA ASP A 144 2.12 7.56 -24.93
C ASP A 144 1.71 6.11 -24.64
N LEU A 145 0.63 5.64 -25.29
CA LEU A 145 0.18 4.24 -25.16
C LEU A 145 1.27 3.29 -25.64
N PRO A 146 1.61 2.24 -24.86
CA PRO A 146 2.46 1.18 -25.38
C PRO A 146 1.70 0.44 -26.48
N VAL A 147 2.24 0.43 -27.70
CA VAL A 147 1.66 -0.31 -28.85
C VAL A 147 2.64 -1.27 -29.48
N THR A 148 2.20 -2.48 -29.77
CA THR A 148 3.04 -3.54 -30.35
C THR A 148 3.23 -3.37 -31.85
N ARG A 149 4.48 -3.47 -32.28
CA ARG A 149 4.89 -3.37 -33.69
C ARG A 149 5.32 -4.74 -34.22
N TYR A 150 4.89 -5.06 -35.44
CA TYR A 150 5.27 -6.26 -36.21
C TYR A 150 5.54 -5.90 -37.68
N HIS A 151 6.36 -4.89 -37.93
CA HIS A 151 6.57 -4.41 -39.29
C HIS A 151 8.02 -4.01 -39.55
N SER A 152 8.48 -4.28 -40.77
CA SER A 152 9.72 -3.78 -41.37
C SER A 152 9.45 -2.69 -42.41
N LEU A 153 8.20 -2.58 -42.87
CA LEU A 153 7.73 -1.58 -43.82
C LEU A 153 6.81 -0.57 -43.11
N ALA A 154 6.84 0.69 -43.55
CA ALA A 154 5.91 1.72 -43.14
C ALA A 154 5.76 2.76 -44.26
N GLY A 155 4.69 3.58 -44.18
CA GLY A 155 4.55 4.73 -45.05
C GLY A 155 5.61 5.80 -44.74
N THR A 156 5.99 6.59 -45.76
CA THR A 156 6.96 7.68 -45.58
C THR A 156 6.28 9.04 -45.49
N HIS A 157 6.86 9.97 -44.71
CA HIS A 157 6.38 11.36 -44.65
C HIS A 157 6.58 12.11 -45.97
N VAL A 158 7.60 11.74 -46.76
CA VAL A 158 7.98 12.44 -47.99
C VAL A 158 6.94 12.23 -49.09
N THR A 159 6.40 11.03 -49.18
CA THR A 159 5.44 10.65 -50.22
C THR A 159 4.00 10.54 -49.72
N LEU A 160 3.72 10.97 -48.48
CA LEU A 160 2.37 10.93 -47.94
C LEU A 160 1.40 11.76 -48.82
N PRO A 161 0.35 11.15 -49.41
CA PRO A 161 -0.59 11.86 -50.26
C PRO A 161 -1.36 12.93 -49.49
N LYS A 162 -1.67 14.06 -50.14
CA LYS A 162 -2.41 15.18 -49.51
C LYS A 162 -3.80 14.82 -49.02
N CYS A 163 -4.41 13.76 -49.56
CA CYS A 163 -5.70 13.28 -49.11
C CYS A 163 -5.62 12.49 -47.80
N LEU A 164 -4.41 12.13 -47.33
CA LEU A 164 -4.16 11.46 -46.06
C LEU A 164 -3.47 12.42 -45.07
N GLU A 165 -3.89 12.37 -43.81
CA GLU A 165 -3.21 13.02 -42.69
C GLU A 165 -2.62 11.97 -41.73
N VAL A 166 -1.48 12.29 -41.11
CA VAL A 166 -0.87 11.44 -40.06
C VAL A 166 -1.64 11.64 -38.76
N THR A 167 -2.25 10.56 -38.26
CA THR A 167 -3.04 10.56 -37.01
C THR A 167 -2.27 10.04 -35.82
N SER A 168 -1.22 9.24 -36.03
CA SER A 168 -0.31 8.81 -34.96
C SER A 168 1.10 8.51 -35.46
N TRP A 169 2.09 8.62 -34.56
CA TRP A 169 3.52 8.42 -34.87
C TRP A 169 4.31 7.98 -33.64
N ILE A 170 5.49 7.37 -33.85
CA ILE A 170 6.52 7.25 -32.81
C ILE A 170 7.42 8.48 -32.89
N ALA A 171 7.64 9.18 -31.79
CA ALA A 171 8.50 10.36 -31.77
C ALA A 171 9.98 9.99 -31.98
N ASN A 172 10.72 10.82 -32.71
CA ASN A 172 12.18 10.77 -32.75
C ASN A 172 12.75 11.24 -31.39
N GLU A 173 14.05 11.02 -31.15
CA GLU A 173 14.72 11.46 -29.91
C GLU A 173 14.61 12.98 -29.64
N ASP A 174 14.47 13.78 -30.69
CA ASP A 174 14.28 15.23 -30.64
C ASP A 174 12.81 15.68 -30.46
N GLY A 175 11.89 14.72 -30.31
CA GLY A 175 10.45 14.95 -30.17
C GLY A 175 9.71 15.23 -31.48
N SER A 176 10.39 15.21 -32.63
CA SER A 176 9.75 15.35 -33.95
C SER A 176 8.98 14.10 -34.37
N LYS A 177 8.10 14.21 -35.38
CA LYS A 177 7.33 13.07 -35.90
C LYS A 177 8.27 12.06 -36.57
N GLY A 178 8.46 10.89 -35.96
CA GLY A 178 9.21 9.75 -36.49
C GLY A 178 8.32 8.82 -37.29
N VAL A 179 8.38 7.51 -37.06
CA VAL A 179 7.66 6.50 -37.86
C VAL A 179 6.15 6.75 -37.87
N ILE A 180 5.52 6.76 -39.05
CA ILE A 180 4.06 6.91 -39.20
C ILE A 180 3.38 5.66 -38.64
N MET A 181 2.55 5.85 -37.61
CA MET A 181 1.84 4.77 -36.93
C MET A 181 0.33 4.76 -37.22
N GLY A 182 -0.19 5.82 -37.82
CA GLY A 182 -1.59 5.91 -38.20
C GLY A 182 -1.82 7.00 -39.23
N VAL A 183 -2.76 6.74 -40.15
CA VAL A 183 -3.22 7.71 -41.13
C VAL A 183 -4.74 7.71 -41.23
N ARG A 184 -5.28 8.85 -41.67
CA ARG A 184 -6.71 9.01 -41.93
C ARG A 184 -6.92 9.80 -43.21
N HIS A 185 -7.95 9.45 -43.98
CA HIS A 185 -8.35 10.23 -45.14
C HIS A 185 -9.02 11.53 -44.69
N THR A 186 -8.69 12.66 -45.31
CA THR A 186 -9.17 13.99 -44.92
C THR A 186 -10.69 14.18 -45.11
N GLU A 187 -11.27 13.51 -46.11
CA GLU A 187 -12.72 13.55 -46.41
C GLU A 187 -13.52 12.29 -45.99
N TYR A 188 -13.08 11.11 -46.43
CA TYR A 188 -13.78 9.84 -46.19
C TYR A 188 -13.50 9.23 -44.83
N THR A 189 -14.48 8.53 -44.25
CA THR A 189 -14.38 7.77 -42.99
C THR A 189 -13.46 6.55 -43.14
N VAL A 190 -12.18 6.80 -43.44
CA VAL A 190 -11.15 5.82 -43.74
C VAL A 190 -9.95 6.11 -42.83
N GLU A 191 -9.61 5.18 -41.96
CA GLU A 191 -8.55 5.34 -40.97
C GLU A 191 -7.78 4.04 -40.79
N GLY A 192 -6.47 4.10 -40.59
CA GLY A 192 -5.64 2.91 -40.44
C GLY A 192 -4.50 3.10 -39.44
N VAL A 193 -4.04 1.99 -38.87
CA VAL A 193 -2.95 1.92 -37.89
C VAL A 193 -1.89 0.90 -38.29
N GLN A 194 -0.61 1.20 -38.04
CA GLN A 194 0.54 0.41 -38.48
C GLN A 194 0.95 -0.59 -37.39
N PHE A 195 0.70 -0.24 -36.14
CA PHE A 195 0.80 -1.15 -35.00
C PHE A 195 -0.40 -2.09 -34.95
N HIS A 196 -0.34 -3.08 -34.05
CA HIS A 196 -1.37 -4.10 -33.90
C HIS A 196 -2.21 -3.82 -32.64
N PRO A 197 -3.36 -3.13 -32.74
CA PRO A 197 -4.23 -2.88 -31.58
C PRO A 197 -4.73 -4.18 -30.93
N GLU A 198 -4.78 -5.28 -31.68
CA GLU A 198 -5.19 -6.61 -31.22
C GLU A 198 -4.10 -7.39 -30.47
N SER A 199 -2.88 -6.83 -30.37
CA SER A 199 -1.77 -7.47 -29.67
C SER A 199 -1.89 -7.34 -28.16
N ILE A 200 -1.50 -8.39 -27.44
CA ILE A 200 -1.54 -8.49 -25.98
C ILE A 200 -0.74 -7.40 -25.25
N LEU A 201 0.26 -6.80 -25.89
CA LEU A 201 1.06 -5.72 -25.29
C LEU A 201 0.61 -4.31 -25.75
N SER A 202 -0.41 -4.22 -26.60
CA SER A 202 -0.99 -2.95 -27.04
C SER A 202 -2.05 -2.50 -26.05
N ALA A 203 -1.83 -1.38 -25.38
CA ALA A 203 -2.84 -0.77 -24.52
C ALA A 203 -4.03 -0.24 -25.36
N ASP A 204 -5.23 -0.34 -24.79
CA ASP A 204 -6.48 0.25 -25.29
C ASP A 204 -6.91 -0.12 -26.73
N GLY A 205 -6.35 -1.16 -27.32
CA GLY A 205 -6.70 -1.57 -28.69
C GLY A 205 -8.16 -2.00 -28.86
N ARG A 206 -8.78 -2.56 -27.82
CA ARG A 206 -10.24 -2.81 -27.79
C ARG A 206 -11.04 -1.52 -27.92
N GLN A 207 -10.64 -0.48 -27.19
CA GLN A 207 -11.31 0.82 -27.25
C GLN A 207 -11.13 1.49 -28.62
N MET A 208 -9.97 1.31 -29.28
CA MET A 208 -9.76 1.76 -30.67
C MET A 208 -10.75 1.11 -31.64
N LEU A 209 -10.89 -0.22 -31.57
CA LEU A 209 -11.83 -0.95 -32.41
C LEU A 209 -13.28 -0.57 -32.06
N LYS A 210 -13.61 -0.40 -30.78
CA LYS A 210 -14.91 0.09 -30.35
C LYS A 210 -15.23 1.46 -30.95
N ASN A 211 -14.31 2.41 -30.87
CA ASN A 211 -14.46 3.74 -31.47
C ASN A 211 -14.79 3.64 -32.98
N PHE A 212 -14.09 2.75 -33.69
CA PHE A 212 -14.39 2.46 -35.09
C PHE A 212 -15.80 1.88 -35.30
N LEU A 213 -16.24 0.93 -34.45
CA LEU A 213 -17.57 0.33 -34.59
C LEU A 213 -18.70 1.35 -34.52
N TYR A 214 -18.54 2.42 -33.74
CA TYR A 214 -19.52 3.51 -33.62
C TYR A 214 -19.46 4.55 -34.76
N MET A 215 -18.52 4.42 -35.70
CA MET A 215 -18.49 5.26 -36.90
C MET A 215 -19.59 4.85 -37.89
N GLN A 216 -20.12 5.84 -38.59
CA GLN A 216 -21.20 5.69 -39.57
C GLN A 216 -21.01 6.64 -40.76
N GLY A 217 -21.58 6.28 -41.90
CA GLY A 217 -21.51 7.10 -43.10
C GLY A 217 -20.15 7.05 -43.80
N GLY A 218 -20.13 7.59 -45.01
CA GLY A 218 -18.97 7.52 -45.91
C GLY A 218 -17.94 8.63 -45.71
N THR A 219 -18.34 9.74 -45.08
CA THR A 219 -17.50 10.94 -44.86
C THR A 219 -17.46 11.32 -43.39
N TRP A 220 -16.41 12.01 -42.94
CA TRP A 220 -16.31 12.48 -41.56
C TRP A 220 -17.44 13.45 -41.19
N ALA A 221 -17.83 14.33 -42.13
CA ALA A 221 -18.95 15.25 -41.92
C ALA A 221 -20.29 14.52 -41.76
N GLU A 222 -20.51 13.45 -42.54
CA GLU A 222 -21.69 12.59 -42.37
C GLU A 222 -21.65 11.84 -41.03
N ASN A 223 -20.50 11.29 -40.65
CA ASN A 223 -20.30 10.62 -39.38
C ASN A 223 -20.65 11.55 -38.20
N GLU A 224 -20.11 12.77 -38.17
CA GLU A 224 -20.40 13.76 -37.13
C GLU A 224 -21.90 14.11 -37.07
N ARG A 225 -22.53 14.31 -38.23
CA ARG A 225 -23.97 14.59 -38.30
C ARG A 225 -24.81 13.42 -37.76
N LEU A 226 -24.46 12.18 -38.11
CA LEU A 226 -25.19 10.98 -37.66
C LEU A 226 -24.97 10.71 -36.16
N GLN A 227 -23.79 11.03 -35.62
CA GLN A 227 -23.53 10.94 -34.19
C GLN A 227 -24.27 12.04 -33.40
N ASN A 228 -24.48 13.22 -33.98
CA ASN A 228 -25.19 14.35 -33.34
C ASN A 228 -26.73 14.30 -33.54
N GLY A 229 -27.24 13.61 -34.56
CA GLY A 229 -28.66 13.56 -34.94
C GLY A 229 -29.57 12.66 -34.08
N GLY A 230 -29.04 12.03 -33.02
CA GLY A 230 -29.79 11.16 -32.11
C GLY A 230 -30.51 11.86 -30.94
N GLN A 231 -30.52 13.19 -30.89
CA GLN A 231 -31.14 13.96 -29.80
C GLN A 231 -32.24 14.90 -30.32
N GLU A 232 -33.48 14.39 -30.44
CA GLU A 232 -34.67 15.24 -30.52
C GLU A 232 -35.37 15.39 -29.15
N THR A 233 -35.34 16.63 -28.65
CA THR A 233 -36.32 17.32 -27.80
C THR A 233 -36.77 16.73 -26.44
N LYS A 234 -36.13 17.22 -25.36
CA LYS A 234 -36.85 17.76 -24.19
C LYS A 234 -36.34 19.16 -23.84
N VAL A 235 -37.28 20.10 -23.84
CA VAL A 235 -37.11 21.55 -23.70
C VAL A 235 -36.85 21.94 -22.24
N VAL A 236 -35.68 22.55 -22.03
CA VAL A 236 -35.33 23.69 -21.17
C VAL A 236 -35.70 23.63 -19.69
N SER A 237 -34.69 23.35 -18.85
CA SER A 237 -34.41 24.22 -17.71
C SER A 237 -33.01 24.81 -17.90
N LYS A 238 -32.89 26.14 -17.75
CA LYS A 238 -31.61 26.87 -17.86
C LYS A 238 -30.54 26.20 -16.99
N LYS A 239 -29.48 25.61 -17.58
CA LYS A 239 -28.26 25.29 -16.84
C LYS A 239 -27.01 25.35 -17.74
N ALA A 240 -26.11 26.23 -17.31
CA ALA A 240 -24.66 26.30 -17.43
C ALA A 240 -23.94 25.70 -18.65
N THR A 241 -23.08 26.55 -19.22
CA THR A 241 -21.81 26.23 -19.89
C THR A 241 -21.24 24.87 -19.48
N PRO A 242 -20.79 24.00 -20.40
CA PRO A 242 -20.30 22.66 -20.04
C PRO A 242 -19.12 22.80 -19.07
N ALA A 243 -19.33 22.33 -17.84
CA ALA A 243 -18.29 22.30 -16.83
C ALA A 243 -17.17 21.37 -17.29
N LYS A 244 -15.93 21.86 -17.17
CA LYS A 244 -14.71 21.05 -17.29
C LYS A 244 -14.91 19.73 -16.54
N ASN A 245 -14.80 18.59 -17.21
CA ASN A 245 -14.84 17.28 -16.56
C ASN A 245 -13.75 17.23 -15.49
N ASN A 246 -14.18 17.27 -14.22
CA ASN A 246 -13.29 17.33 -13.07
C ASN A 246 -12.80 15.91 -12.73
N ILE A 247 -11.49 15.74 -12.61
CA ILE A 247 -10.82 14.50 -12.17
C ILE A 247 -11.47 13.86 -10.93
N LEU A 248 -11.98 14.67 -9.99
CA LEU A 248 -12.69 14.19 -8.80
C LEU A 248 -13.95 13.39 -9.17
N GLN A 249 -14.71 13.83 -10.19
CA GLN A 249 -15.90 13.11 -10.65
C GLN A 249 -15.53 11.78 -11.32
N LYS A 250 -14.40 11.74 -12.05
CA LYS A 250 -13.89 10.50 -12.65
C LYS A 250 -13.51 9.48 -11.57
N ILE A 251 -12.78 9.93 -10.53
CA ILE A 251 -12.41 9.08 -9.40
C ILE A 251 -13.66 8.55 -8.69
N TYR A 252 -14.62 9.43 -8.43
CA TYR A 252 -15.86 9.09 -7.75
C TYR A 252 -16.68 8.05 -8.52
N ALA A 253 -16.89 8.26 -9.83
CA ALA A 253 -17.65 7.34 -10.68
C ALA A 253 -17.02 5.94 -10.72
N HIS A 254 -15.71 5.87 -10.94
CA HIS A 254 -14.97 4.60 -10.94
C HIS A 254 -15.03 3.91 -9.58
N ARG A 255 -14.85 4.65 -8.48
CA ARG A 255 -14.91 4.06 -7.13
C ARG A 255 -16.30 3.51 -6.82
N LYS A 256 -17.37 4.16 -7.29
CA LYS A 256 -18.75 3.67 -7.13
C LYS A 256 -18.96 2.32 -7.82
N GLU A 257 -18.48 2.16 -9.05
CA GLU A 257 -18.53 0.89 -9.78
C GLU A 257 -17.70 -0.19 -9.08
N ALA A 258 -16.48 0.14 -8.66
CA ALA A 258 -15.60 -0.79 -7.96
C ALA A 258 -16.19 -1.25 -6.61
N VAL A 259 -16.77 -0.34 -5.82
CA VAL A 259 -17.45 -0.70 -4.55
C VAL A 259 -18.70 -1.55 -4.81
N ALA A 260 -19.46 -1.27 -5.87
CA ALA A 260 -20.62 -2.09 -6.23
C ALA A 260 -20.22 -3.53 -6.57
N ALA A 261 -19.14 -3.73 -7.34
CA ALA A 261 -18.57 -5.05 -7.61
C ALA A 261 -18.04 -5.71 -6.33
N GLN A 262 -17.33 -4.94 -5.49
CA GLN A 262 -16.74 -5.43 -4.25
C GLN A 262 -17.80 -5.99 -3.27
N LYS A 263 -18.95 -5.32 -3.16
CA LYS A 263 -20.08 -5.73 -2.30
C LYS A 263 -20.70 -7.07 -2.70
N MET A 264 -20.33 -7.64 -3.85
CA MET A 264 -20.79 -8.96 -4.31
C MET A 264 -19.80 -10.08 -3.97
N ILE A 265 -18.58 -9.74 -3.56
CA ILE A 265 -17.53 -10.72 -3.23
C ILE A 265 -17.86 -11.38 -1.88
N PRO A 266 -17.88 -12.73 -1.78
CA PRO A 266 -18.05 -13.42 -0.50
C PRO A 266 -17.05 -12.93 0.55
N SER A 267 -17.50 -12.81 1.81
CA SER A 267 -16.76 -12.22 2.94
C SER A 267 -16.57 -10.70 2.85
N GLN A 268 -17.03 -10.05 1.79
CA GLN A 268 -17.05 -8.60 1.61
C GLN A 268 -18.46 -8.08 1.32
N ARG A 269 -19.50 -8.92 1.41
CA ARG A 269 -20.88 -8.45 1.30
C ARG A 269 -21.24 -7.62 2.53
N PRO A 270 -22.15 -6.63 2.44
CA PRO A 270 -22.59 -5.86 3.61
C PRO A 270 -23.02 -6.73 4.80
N SER A 271 -23.73 -7.84 4.55
CA SER A 271 -24.14 -8.80 5.58
C SER A 271 -22.97 -9.52 6.25
N ASP A 272 -21.93 -9.84 5.47
CA ASP A 272 -20.74 -10.54 5.99
C ASP A 272 -19.93 -9.60 6.87
N LEU A 273 -19.76 -8.35 6.45
CA LEU A 273 -19.10 -7.32 7.26
C LEU A 273 -19.88 -7.05 8.55
N GLN A 274 -21.21 -6.97 8.48
CA GLN A 274 -22.03 -6.78 9.67
C GLN A 274 -21.91 -7.98 10.62
N ALA A 275 -21.92 -9.21 10.10
CA ALA A 275 -21.71 -10.42 10.91
C ALA A 275 -20.33 -10.42 11.57
N ALA A 276 -19.27 -10.06 10.83
CA ALA A 276 -17.92 -9.93 11.36
C ALA A 276 -17.82 -8.88 12.47
N TYR A 277 -18.48 -7.73 12.30
CA TYR A 277 -18.54 -6.70 13.33
C TYR A 277 -19.27 -7.16 14.59
N ASN A 278 -20.41 -7.85 14.43
CA ASN A 278 -21.19 -8.40 15.54
C ASN A 278 -20.43 -9.48 16.33
N LEU A 279 -19.47 -10.15 15.69
CA LEU A 279 -18.53 -11.10 16.32
C LEU A 279 -17.34 -10.40 17.01
N ASN A 280 -17.33 -9.06 17.10
CA ASN A 280 -16.26 -8.26 17.68
C ASN A 280 -14.90 -8.45 17.01
N LEU A 281 -14.87 -8.70 15.69
CA LEU A 281 -13.61 -8.87 14.95
C LEU A 281 -12.87 -7.55 14.70
N ALA A 282 -13.51 -6.40 14.91
CA ALA A 282 -12.88 -5.10 14.73
C ALA A 282 -11.83 -4.83 15.84
N PRO A 283 -10.56 -4.49 15.51
CA PRO A 283 -9.53 -4.23 16.52
C PRO A 283 -9.90 -3.08 17.46
N PRO A 284 -9.32 -3.00 18.69
CA PRO A 284 -9.56 -1.86 19.59
C PRO A 284 -9.24 -0.51 18.95
N GLN A 285 -10.21 0.40 19.05
CA GLN A 285 -10.16 1.76 18.50
C GLN A 285 -9.64 2.75 19.54
N ILE A 286 -9.04 3.85 19.08
CA ILE A 286 -8.76 5.04 19.90
C ILE A 286 -9.50 6.28 19.38
N SER A 287 -9.63 7.29 20.25
CA SER A 287 -10.24 8.58 19.92
C SER A 287 -9.29 9.44 19.07
N LEU A 288 -9.73 9.81 17.86
CA LEU A 288 -8.99 10.74 16.99
C LEU A 288 -8.76 12.09 17.69
N VAL A 289 -9.82 12.63 18.31
CA VAL A 289 -9.79 13.96 18.95
C VAL A 289 -8.79 13.99 20.10
N ASP A 290 -8.81 12.98 20.97
CA ASP A 290 -7.91 12.93 22.11
C ASP A 290 -6.46 12.72 21.65
N ARG A 291 -6.25 11.86 20.65
CA ARG A 291 -4.91 11.61 20.11
C ARG A 291 -4.29 12.86 19.48
N LEU A 292 -5.08 13.64 18.74
CA LEU A 292 -4.63 14.91 18.17
C LEU A 292 -4.27 15.95 19.26
N ARG A 293 -5.04 16.00 20.36
CA ARG A 293 -4.78 16.91 21.50
C ARG A 293 -3.60 16.47 22.36
N GLN A 294 -3.26 15.19 22.36
CA GLN A 294 -2.12 14.61 23.05
C GLN A 294 -0.86 14.58 22.18
N SER A 295 -0.81 15.39 21.12
CA SER A 295 0.36 15.44 20.24
C SER A 295 1.62 15.82 21.03
N PRO A 296 2.77 15.20 20.74
CA PRO A 296 4.06 15.63 21.31
C PRO A 296 4.58 16.94 20.70
N PHE A 297 3.89 17.48 19.69
CA PHE A 297 4.24 18.72 18.99
C PHE A 297 3.20 19.81 19.23
N ASP A 298 3.61 21.07 19.09
CA ASP A 298 2.71 22.23 19.15
C ASP A 298 1.60 22.20 18.09
N VAL A 299 1.90 21.58 16.94
CA VAL A 299 0.96 21.36 15.83
C VAL A 299 0.95 19.86 15.53
N ALA A 300 -0.23 19.24 15.67
CA ALA A 300 -0.36 17.80 15.53
C ALA A 300 -0.11 17.33 14.09
N LEU A 301 0.68 16.26 13.92
CA LEU A 301 0.99 15.69 12.62
C LEU A 301 0.10 14.49 12.29
N ALA A 302 -0.60 14.57 11.15
CA ALA A 302 -1.12 13.42 10.42
C ALA A 302 -0.17 13.08 9.26
N ALA A 303 0.60 12.01 9.40
CA ALA A 303 1.56 11.56 8.38
C ALA A 303 0.89 10.60 7.40
N GLU A 304 0.95 10.91 6.10
CA GLU A 304 0.23 10.18 5.06
C GLU A 304 1.13 9.22 4.28
N ILE A 305 0.68 7.97 4.15
CA ILE A 305 1.27 6.93 3.32
C ILE A 305 0.53 6.91 1.98
N LYS A 306 1.26 7.17 0.90
CA LYS A 306 0.70 7.33 -0.45
C LYS A 306 1.73 7.05 -1.54
N ARG A 307 1.42 6.15 -2.47
CA ARG A 307 2.35 5.70 -3.53
C ARG A 307 2.20 6.45 -4.86
N GLY A 308 1.05 7.11 -5.07
CA GLY A 308 0.79 7.91 -6.27
C GLY A 308 -0.27 8.99 -6.05
N SER A 309 -0.48 9.84 -7.05
CA SER A 309 -1.59 10.81 -7.08
C SER A 309 -2.07 11.11 -8.50
N PRO A 310 -3.31 11.57 -8.69
CA PRO A 310 -3.81 12.01 -9.99
C PRO A 310 -2.92 13.05 -10.70
N SER A 311 -2.33 13.97 -9.92
CA SER A 311 -1.53 15.08 -10.46
C SER A 311 -0.08 14.71 -10.81
N LYS A 312 0.47 13.65 -10.20
CA LYS A 312 1.92 13.33 -10.29
C LYS A 312 2.21 11.89 -10.71
N GLY A 313 1.18 11.08 -10.97
CA GLY A 313 1.34 9.66 -11.24
C GLY A 313 1.89 8.89 -10.04
N ILE A 314 2.53 7.76 -10.32
CA ILE A 314 3.18 6.89 -9.34
C ILE A 314 4.58 7.43 -9.05
N PHE A 315 4.94 7.56 -7.77
CA PHE A 315 6.27 8.05 -7.38
C PHE A 315 6.94 7.24 -6.27
N ALA A 316 6.24 6.29 -5.63
CA ALA A 316 6.84 5.47 -4.59
C ALA A 316 6.17 4.10 -4.45
N LEU A 317 6.20 3.31 -5.53
CA LEU A 317 5.52 2.01 -5.58
C LEU A 317 6.21 0.93 -4.71
N ASP A 318 7.51 1.10 -4.49
CA ASP A 318 8.38 0.24 -3.68
C ASP A 318 8.20 0.43 -2.17
N ILE A 319 7.43 1.43 -1.75
CA ILE A 319 7.24 1.70 -0.33
C ILE A 319 6.35 0.66 0.35
N ASP A 320 6.93 0.08 1.39
CA ASP A 320 6.28 -0.76 2.37
C ASP A 320 5.51 0.08 3.42
N ALA A 321 4.18 -0.01 3.39
CA ALA A 321 3.29 0.74 4.27
C ALA A 321 3.53 0.47 5.78
N PRO A 322 3.66 -0.79 6.26
CA PRO A 322 3.89 -1.03 7.68
C PRO A 322 5.22 -0.48 8.18
N THR A 323 6.32 -0.62 7.41
CA THR A 323 7.61 -0.01 7.77
C THR A 323 7.50 1.51 7.90
N GLN A 324 6.83 2.19 6.96
CA GLN A 324 6.64 3.63 7.06
C GLN A 324 5.74 4.05 8.22
N ALA A 325 4.62 3.35 8.46
CA ALA A 325 3.75 3.66 9.59
C ALA A 325 4.48 3.61 10.94
N ARG A 326 5.35 2.60 11.13
CA ARG A 326 6.17 2.48 12.34
C ARG A 326 7.18 3.61 12.47
N ARG A 327 7.87 3.97 11.38
CA ARG A 327 8.79 5.13 11.36
C ARG A 327 8.05 6.42 11.73
N TYR A 328 6.87 6.65 11.14
CA TYR A 328 6.09 7.86 11.40
C TYR A 328 5.58 7.90 12.85
N ALA A 329 5.14 6.75 13.39
CA ALA A 329 4.72 6.63 14.78
C ALA A 329 5.86 6.98 15.75
N LEU A 330 7.03 6.35 15.59
CA LEU A 330 8.21 6.61 16.43
C LEU A 330 8.77 8.03 16.26
N ALA A 331 8.51 8.67 15.12
CA ALA A 331 8.86 10.07 14.89
C ALA A 331 7.87 11.06 15.52
N GLY A 332 6.77 10.60 16.14
CA GLY A 332 5.82 11.43 16.87
C GLY A 332 4.54 11.80 16.13
N ALA A 333 4.25 11.17 14.97
CA ALA A 333 2.97 11.38 14.29
C ALA A 333 1.80 11.03 15.22
N SER A 334 0.78 11.88 15.26
CA SER A 334 -0.45 11.66 16.04
C SER A 334 -1.46 10.83 15.24
N VAL A 335 -1.43 10.92 13.91
CA VAL A 335 -2.28 10.16 13.01
C VAL A 335 -1.44 9.57 11.88
N ILE A 336 -1.69 8.32 11.51
CA ILE A 336 -1.22 7.72 10.26
C ILE A 336 -2.39 7.71 9.28
N SER A 337 -2.28 8.51 8.22
CA SER A 337 -3.24 8.55 7.13
C SER A 337 -2.84 7.52 6.07
N VAL A 338 -3.72 6.58 5.77
CA VAL A 338 -3.46 5.51 4.79
C VAL A 338 -4.40 5.70 3.61
N LEU A 339 -3.83 5.94 2.42
CA LEU A 339 -4.61 5.92 1.19
C LEU A 339 -5.01 4.48 0.88
N THR A 340 -6.30 4.25 0.66
CA THR A 340 -6.83 2.91 0.31
C THR A 340 -7.43 2.86 -1.09
N GLU A 341 -7.34 3.93 -1.85
CA GLU A 341 -7.85 4.02 -3.23
C GLU A 341 -6.82 3.39 -4.20
N PRO A 342 -7.20 2.35 -4.96
CA PRO A 342 -6.24 1.54 -5.71
C PRO A 342 -5.80 2.14 -7.05
N GLU A 343 -6.62 2.93 -7.72
CA GLU A 343 -6.37 3.30 -9.12
C GLU A 343 -5.47 4.53 -9.24
N TRP A 344 -5.77 5.61 -8.54
CA TRP A 344 -5.01 6.86 -8.62
C TRP A 344 -3.97 7.01 -7.51
N PHE A 345 -4.23 6.46 -6.33
CA PHE A 345 -3.32 6.59 -5.18
C PHE A 345 -2.46 5.34 -4.93
N LYS A 346 -2.77 4.23 -5.62
CA LYS A 346 -2.08 2.93 -5.51
C LYS A 346 -2.03 2.41 -4.06
N GLY A 347 -3.14 2.62 -3.35
CA GLY A 347 -3.38 2.14 -2.00
C GLY A 347 -4.33 0.94 -1.99
N SER A 348 -4.51 0.33 -0.83
CA SER A 348 -5.43 -0.80 -0.66
C SER A 348 -6.00 -0.85 0.76
N ILE A 349 -7.13 -1.55 0.93
CA ILE A 349 -7.63 -1.85 2.28
C ILE A 349 -6.66 -2.74 3.08
N GLU A 350 -5.81 -3.51 2.39
CA GLU A 350 -4.80 -4.34 3.04
C GLU A 350 -3.68 -3.51 3.64
N ASP A 351 -3.27 -2.41 2.98
CA ASP A 351 -2.34 -1.44 3.55
C ASP A 351 -2.83 -0.93 4.91
N LEU A 352 -4.13 -0.62 5.02
CA LEU A 352 -4.74 -0.19 6.28
C LEU A 352 -4.67 -1.28 7.36
N ARG A 353 -4.93 -2.54 7.00
CA ARG A 353 -4.85 -3.69 7.92
C ARG A 353 -3.43 -3.89 8.45
N VAL A 354 -2.44 -3.96 7.56
CA VAL A 354 -1.05 -4.21 7.97
C VAL A 354 -0.46 -3.01 8.72
N VAL A 355 -0.85 -1.78 8.36
CA VAL A 355 -0.51 -0.57 9.13
C VAL A 355 -1.11 -0.64 10.53
N ARG A 356 -2.37 -1.04 10.68
CA ARG A 356 -2.93 -1.20 12.01
C ARG A 356 -2.21 -2.32 12.77
N GLN A 357 -1.89 -3.43 12.13
CA GLN A 357 -1.23 -4.58 12.77
C GLN A 357 0.18 -4.23 13.29
N VAL A 358 1.01 -3.53 12.52
CA VAL A 358 2.37 -3.16 12.96
C VAL A 358 2.38 -2.18 14.14
N LEU A 359 1.30 -1.40 14.30
CA LEU A 359 1.11 -0.49 15.43
C LEU A 359 0.55 -1.18 16.69
N ASN A 360 0.25 -2.48 16.64
CA ASN A 360 -0.23 -3.21 17.81
C ASN A 360 0.82 -3.29 18.91
N GLY A 361 0.37 -3.16 20.15
CA GLY A 361 1.23 -3.21 21.33
C GLY A 361 2.08 -1.96 21.57
N MET A 362 2.08 -0.97 20.66
CA MET A 362 2.74 0.32 20.91
C MET A 362 1.92 1.15 21.89
N PRO A 363 2.44 1.50 23.08
CA PRO A 363 1.81 2.50 23.93
C PRO A 363 1.75 3.83 23.18
N ASN A 364 0.65 4.56 23.34
CA ASN A 364 0.42 5.83 22.66
C ASN A 364 0.53 5.78 21.13
N ARG A 365 0.17 4.63 20.51
CA ARG A 365 0.08 4.52 19.06
C ARG A 365 -0.72 5.67 18.43
N PRO A 366 -0.35 6.13 17.21
CA PRO A 366 -1.17 7.07 16.46
C PRO A 366 -2.54 6.50 16.12
N ALA A 367 -3.49 7.40 15.85
CA ALA A 367 -4.77 7.03 15.27
C ALA A 367 -4.58 6.68 13.79
N VAL A 368 -5.34 5.72 13.27
CA VAL A 368 -5.26 5.30 11.86
C VAL A 368 -6.45 5.90 11.11
N LEU A 369 -6.15 6.74 10.12
CA LEU A 369 -7.12 7.36 9.21
C LEU A 369 -7.18 6.58 7.90
N ARG A 370 -8.36 6.07 7.54
CA ARG A 370 -8.63 5.64 6.16
C ARG A 370 -8.90 6.88 5.32
N LYS A 371 -7.97 7.20 4.42
CA LYS A 371 -8.10 8.27 3.45
C LYS A 371 -8.59 7.69 2.11
N GLU A 372 -9.85 7.91 1.81
CA GLU A 372 -10.52 7.43 0.60
C GLU A 372 -11.69 8.35 0.24
N PHE A 373 -12.31 8.11 -0.91
CA PHE A 373 -13.57 8.71 -1.34
C PHE A 373 -14.74 7.88 -0.80
N VAL A 374 -15.18 8.18 0.42
CA VAL A 374 -16.26 7.45 1.11
C VAL A 374 -17.64 8.02 0.74
N PHE A 375 -18.54 7.17 0.24
CA PHE A 375 -19.91 7.56 -0.14
C PHE A 375 -21.01 6.57 0.30
N GLU A 376 -20.63 5.45 0.91
CA GLU A 376 -21.56 4.47 1.49
C GLU A 376 -21.09 3.99 2.86
N GLU A 377 -22.05 3.62 3.73
CA GLU A 377 -21.82 3.05 5.06
C GLU A 377 -20.98 1.76 4.98
N TYR A 378 -21.10 1.02 3.88
CA TYR A 378 -20.27 -0.14 3.56
C TYR A 378 -18.77 0.14 3.72
N GLN A 379 -18.27 1.23 3.14
CA GLN A 379 -16.85 1.58 3.21
C GLN A 379 -16.42 1.95 4.64
N ILE A 380 -17.31 2.55 5.44
CA ILE A 380 -17.02 2.89 6.83
C ILE A 380 -16.93 1.63 7.69
N LEU A 381 -17.86 0.69 7.51
CA LEU A 381 -17.84 -0.59 8.23
C LEU A 381 -16.60 -1.42 7.86
N GLU A 382 -16.27 -1.47 6.57
CA GLU A 382 -15.03 -2.09 6.09
C GLU A 382 -13.79 -1.44 6.72
N ALA A 383 -13.76 -0.10 6.80
CA ALA A 383 -12.65 0.63 7.43
C ALA A 383 -12.49 0.24 8.90
N ARG A 384 -13.61 0.19 9.63
CA ARG A 384 -13.63 -0.15 11.05
C ARG A 384 -13.09 -1.55 11.29
N LEU A 385 -13.52 -2.52 10.49
CA LEU A 385 -13.05 -3.91 10.54
C LEU A 385 -11.58 -4.06 10.15
N ALA A 386 -11.11 -3.25 9.19
CA ALA A 386 -9.70 -3.19 8.82
C ALA A 386 -8.82 -2.48 9.87
N GLY A 387 -9.43 -1.86 10.88
CA GLY A 387 -8.72 -1.27 12.00
C GLY A 387 -8.51 0.24 11.93
N ALA A 388 -9.25 0.95 11.09
CA ALA A 388 -9.31 2.41 11.15
C ALA A 388 -9.88 2.89 12.50
N ASP A 389 -9.29 3.97 13.01
CA ASP A 389 -9.84 4.74 14.14
C ASP A 389 -10.74 5.89 13.65
N THR A 390 -10.60 6.28 12.37
CA THR A 390 -11.39 7.34 11.72
C THR A 390 -11.36 7.20 10.19
N VAL A 391 -12.28 7.90 9.52
CA VAL A 391 -12.43 7.97 8.07
C VAL A 391 -12.48 9.41 7.59
N LEU A 392 -12.11 9.63 6.33
CA LEU A 392 -12.29 10.91 5.63
C LEU A 392 -13.71 11.03 5.06
N LEU A 393 -14.38 12.16 5.28
CA LEU A 393 -15.61 12.53 4.59
C LEU A 393 -15.40 13.87 3.87
N ILE A 394 -15.68 13.94 2.57
CA ILE A 394 -15.37 15.10 1.73
C ILE A 394 -16.66 15.84 1.39
N VAL A 395 -16.83 17.07 1.88
CA VAL A 395 -18.08 17.83 1.71
C VAL A 395 -18.36 18.11 0.23
N LYS A 396 -17.34 18.51 -0.53
CA LYS A 396 -17.44 18.80 -1.97
C LYS A 396 -18.00 17.62 -2.81
N MET A 397 -17.84 16.39 -2.32
CA MET A 397 -18.23 15.16 -3.03
C MET A 397 -19.61 14.65 -2.65
N LEU A 398 -20.11 15.02 -1.47
CA LEU A 398 -21.28 14.38 -0.86
C LEU A 398 -22.45 15.36 -0.76
N GLU A 399 -23.61 14.93 -1.20
CA GLU A 399 -24.87 15.60 -0.89
C GLU A 399 -25.06 15.67 0.63
N THR A 400 -25.66 16.75 1.13
CA THR A 400 -25.69 17.05 2.57
C THR A 400 -26.39 15.96 3.39
N ASP A 401 -27.44 15.34 2.86
CA ASP A 401 -28.17 14.23 3.49
C ASP A 401 -27.33 12.96 3.57
N VAL A 402 -26.57 12.66 2.51
CA VAL A 402 -25.62 11.54 2.47
C VAL A 402 -24.48 11.78 3.46
N LEU A 403 -23.89 12.97 3.47
CA LEU A 403 -22.85 13.36 4.42
C LEU A 403 -23.33 13.20 5.87
N GLU A 404 -24.52 13.69 6.20
CA GLU A 404 -25.09 13.59 7.54
C GLU A 404 -25.31 12.12 7.96
N ARG A 405 -25.84 11.30 7.05
CA ARG A 405 -26.01 9.86 7.29
C ARG A 405 -24.68 9.16 7.55
N LEU A 406 -23.67 9.38 6.70
CA LEU A 406 -22.35 8.76 6.83
C LEU A 406 -21.62 9.22 8.10
N TYR A 407 -21.73 10.50 8.44
CA TYR A 407 -21.16 11.04 9.68
C TYR A 407 -21.80 10.37 10.91
N LYS A 408 -23.13 10.29 10.97
CA LYS A 408 -23.87 9.61 12.05
C LYS A 408 -23.53 8.12 12.14
N TYR A 409 -23.40 7.43 11.00
CA TYR A 409 -23.00 6.03 10.96
C TYR A 409 -21.55 5.82 11.45
N SER A 410 -20.61 6.70 11.09
CA SER A 410 -19.25 6.64 11.61
C SER A 410 -19.23 6.81 13.14
N LEU A 411 -20.02 7.75 13.67
CA LEU A 411 -20.15 7.97 15.10
C LEU A 411 -20.76 6.76 15.83
N SER A 412 -21.73 6.06 15.22
CA SER A 412 -22.31 4.85 15.83
C SER A 412 -21.31 3.70 15.95
N LEU A 413 -20.25 3.70 15.12
CA LEU A 413 -19.11 2.79 15.20
C LEU A 413 -17.98 3.29 16.12
N GLY A 414 -18.16 4.45 16.77
CA GLY A 414 -17.19 5.09 17.67
C GLY A 414 -16.17 5.99 16.99
N MET A 415 -16.23 6.14 15.66
CA MET A 415 -15.23 6.87 14.87
C MET A 415 -15.69 8.31 14.57
N GLU A 416 -14.99 9.30 15.12
CA GLU A 416 -15.15 10.72 14.73
C GLU A 416 -14.49 10.95 13.37
N PRO A 417 -15.23 11.30 12.30
CA PRO A 417 -14.65 11.53 10.99
C PRO A 417 -13.75 12.77 10.92
N LEU A 418 -12.75 12.73 10.04
CA LEU A 418 -12.12 13.94 9.51
C LEU A 418 -13.00 14.47 8.36
N VAL A 419 -13.65 15.61 8.57
CA VAL A 419 -14.49 16.24 7.54
C VAL A 419 -13.66 17.23 6.73
N GLU A 420 -13.46 16.95 5.44
CA GLU A 420 -12.66 17.77 4.52
C GLU A 420 -13.51 18.84 3.83
N VAL A 421 -13.01 20.08 3.87
CA VAL A 421 -13.61 21.27 3.27
C VAL A 421 -12.56 22.07 2.49
N GLN A 422 -13.00 22.91 1.56
CA GLN A 422 -12.14 23.76 0.75
C GLN A 422 -12.55 25.25 0.79
N ASN A 423 -13.80 25.57 1.10
CA ASN A 423 -14.33 26.94 1.08
C ASN A 423 -15.31 27.21 2.24
N ALA A 424 -15.80 28.45 2.34
CA ALA A 424 -16.65 28.91 3.43
C ALA A 424 -18.04 28.24 3.45
N GLU A 425 -18.60 27.88 2.29
CA GLU A 425 -19.87 27.17 2.21
C GLU A 425 -19.73 25.75 2.78
N GLU A 426 -18.70 25.02 2.35
CA GLU A 426 -18.38 23.69 2.85
C GLU A 426 -18.03 23.70 4.35
N MET A 427 -17.30 24.73 4.80
CA MET A 427 -17.03 24.94 6.22
C MET A 427 -18.32 25.11 7.03
N SER A 428 -19.27 25.89 6.53
CA SER A 428 -20.57 26.09 7.18
C SER A 428 -21.35 24.79 7.31
N ILE A 429 -21.30 23.93 6.28
CA ILE A 429 -21.90 22.59 6.30
C ILE A 429 -21.24 21.73 7.38
N ALA A 430 -19.91 21.68 7.43
CA ALA A 430 -19.16 20.90 8.42
C ALA A 430 -19.42 21.37 9.87
N ILE A 431 -19.56 22.69 10.09
CA ILE A 431 -19.93 23.26 11.39
C ILE A 431 -21.36 22.86 11.78
N LYS A 432 -22.32 22.98 10.86
CA LYS A 432 -23.73 22.62 11.09
C LYS A 432 -23.88 21.12 11.38
N LEU A 433 -23.05 20.29 10.75
CA LEU A 433 -22.96 18.85 11.00
C LEU A 433 -22.50 18.53 12.43
N GLY A 434 -21.80 19.47 13.09
CA GLY A 434 -21.25 19.29 14.42
C GLY A 434 -19.89 18.59 14.43
N SER A 435 -19.15 18.64 13.31
CA SER A 435 -17.85 17.98 13.19
C SER A 435 -16.85 18.47 14.25
N LYS A 436 -16.21 17.53 14.96
CA LYS A 436 -15.15 17.86 15.92
C LYS A 436 -13.77 17.95 15.28
N VAL A 437 -13.59 17.38 14.08
CA VAL A 437 -12.32 17.43 13.34
C VAL A 437 -12.58 17.83 11.90
N ILE A 438 -12.07 19.00 11.52
CA ILE A 438 -12.21 19.56 10.17
C ILE A 438 -10.82 19.68 9.55
N GLY A 439 -10.68 19.23 8.32
CA GLY A 439 -9.48 19.41 7.51
C GLY A 439 -9.74 20.38 6.37
N VAL A 440 -8.93 21.43 6.24
CA VAL A 440 -9.01 22.35 5.11
C VAL A 440 -8.02 21.92 4.05
N ASN A 441 -8.51 21.54 2.88
CA ASN A 441 -7.65 21.19 1.76
C ASN A 441 -7.16 22.46 1.05
N ASN A 442 -5.90 22.83 1.28
CA ASN A 442 -5.27 23.96 0.59
C ASN A 442 -5.08 23.68 -0.90
N ARG A 443 -5.18 22.42 -1.33
CA ARG A 443 -5.18 22.04 -2.74
C ARG A 443 -6.61 22.03 -3.26
N ASN A 444 -6.84 22.76 -4.34
CA ASN A 444 -8.10 22.72 -5.04
C ASN A 444 -8.28 21.36 -5.74
N LEU A 445 -9.35 20.65 -5.41
CA LEU A 445 -9.59 19.29 -5.92
C LEU A 445 -10.01 19.24 -7.39
N GLU A 446 -10.35 20.39 -8.01
CA GLU A 446 -10.75 20.49 -9.40
C GLU A 446 -9.59 20.80 -10.36
N ASN A 447 -8.65 21.65 -9.92
CA ASN A 447 -7.52 22.11 -10.76
C ASN A 447 -6.12 21.84 -10.14
N PHE A 448 -6.06 21.31 -8.91
CA PHE A 448 -4.85 20.97 -8.15
C PHE A 448 -3.92 22.11 -7.76
N GLU A 449 -4.32 23.37 -7.92
CA GLU A 449 -3.58 24.54 -7.41
C GLU A 449 -3.58 24.56 -5.88
N VAL A 450 -2.48 25.00 -5.28
CA VAL A 450 -2.30 25.04 -3.82
C VAL A 450 -2.27 26.48 -3.35
N ASP A 451 -3.17 26.83 -2.42
CA ASP A 451 -3.20 28.11 -1.71
C ASP A 451 -3.20 27.89 -0.20
N LEU A 452 -2.03 28.07 0.43
CA LEU A 452 -1.83 27.93 1.87
C LEU A 452 -2.59 28.97 2.70
N GLY A 453 -3.00 30.10 2.11
CA GLY A 453 -3.82 31.11 2.78
C GLY A 453 -5.27 30.67 2.99
N THR A 454 -5.71 29.58 2.35
CA THR A 454 -7.10 29.08 2.45
C THR A 454 -7.45 28.70 3.88
N THR A 455 -6.57 27.96 4.56
CA THR A 455 -6.85 27.53 5.94
C THR A 455 -6.95 28.72 6.89
N GLY A 456 -6.04 29.70 6.78
CA GLY A 456 -6.09 30.92 7.59
C GLY A 456 -7.39 31.72 7.41
N ARG A 457 -7.86 31.88 6.16
CA ARG A 457 -9.13 32.59 5.87
C ARG A 457 -10.37 31.89 6.44
N LEU A 458 -10.38 30.55 6.49
CA LEU A 458 -11.52 29.79 7.00
C LEU A 458 -11.51 29.64 8.53
N LYS A 459 -10.37 29.87 9.19
CA LYS A 459 -10.20 29.67 10.63
C LYS A 459 -11.21 30.47 11.46
N GLU A 460 -11.53 31.70 11.06
CA GLU A 460 -12.43 32.59 11.80
C GLU A 460 -13.84 32.02 11.97
N MET A 461 -14.25 31.12 11.08
CA MET A 461 -15.56 30.45 11.14
C MET A 461 -15.57 29.29 12.15
N VAL A 462 -14.41 28.74 12.50
CA VAL A 462 -14.30 27.46 13.20
C VAL A 462 -14.56 27.61 14.70
N PRO A 463 -15.51 26.85 15.28
CA PRO A 463 -15.77 26.87 16.72
C PRO A 463 -14.53 26.51 17.56
N LYS A 464 -14.41 27.10 18.75
CA LYS A 464 -13.24 26.88 19.64
C LYS A 464 -12.95 25.42 20.00
N ASN A 465 -13.99 24.57 20.03
CA ASN A 465 -13.86 23.17 20.42
C ASN A 465 -13.57 22.21 19.25
N THR A 466 -13.57 22.72 18.01
CA THR A 466 -13.31 21.93 16.80
C THR A 466 -11.81 21.96 16.50
N PHE A 467 -11.24 20.77 16.29
CA PHE A 467 -9.84 20.61 15.89
C PHE A 467 -9.70 20.87 14.39
N LEU A 468 -8.82 21.80 14.01
CA LEU A 468 -8.62 22.20 12.62
C LEU A 468 -7.26 21.72 12.10
N LEU A 469 -7.26 21.07 10.94
CA LEU A 469 -6.06 20.64 10.24
C LEU A 469 -5.89 21.38 8.91
N ALA A 470 -4.68 21.83 8.59
CA ALA A 470 -4.30 22.21 7.23
C ALA A 470 -3.88 20.97 6.44
N LEU A 471 -4.50 20.73 5.29
CA LEU A 471 -4.17 19.60 4.40
C LEU A 471 -3.52 20.12 3.12
N SER A 472 -2.52 19.40 2.63
CA SER A 472 -1.76 19.72 1.41
C SER A 472 -0.89 20.97 1.49
N GLY A 473 0.27 20.94 0.81
CA GLY A 473 1.12 22.11 0.59
C GLY A 473 2.15 22.41 1.69
N ILE A 474 2.15 21.67 2.80
CA ILE A 474 3.13 21.80 3.88
C ILE A 474 4.40 21.04 3.49
N ASN A 475 5.54 21.74 3.37
CA ASN A 475 6.82 21.16 2.94
C ASN A 475 7.99 21.50 3.87
N SER A 476 7.84 22.48 4.76
CA SER A 476 8.92 23.01 5.59
C SER A 476 8.45 23.34 7.00
N HIS A 477 9.39 23.45 7.95
CA HIS A 477 9.09 23.89 9.32
C HIS A 477 8.46 25.29 9.35
N GLN A 478 8.85 26.17 8.43
CA GLN A 478 8.27 27.51 8.33
C GLN A 478 6.76 27.45 8.03
N ASP A 479 6.32 26.53 7.16
CA ASP A 479 4.90 26.33 6.87
C ASP A 479 4.12 25.91 8.14
N VAL A 480 4.75 25.11 9.01
CA VAL A 480 4.15 24.69 10.29
C VAL A 480 4.04 25.87 11.26
N LEU A 481 5.05 26.74 11.32
CA LEU A 481 5.01 27.96 12.11
C LEU A 481 3.94 28.94 11.62
N ASP A 482 3.78 29.07 10.31
CA ASP A 482 2.72 29.89 9.71
C ASP A 482 1.34 29.32 10.07
N CYS A 483 1.15 27.99 9.98
CA CYS A 483 -0.08 27.35 10.45
C CYS A 483 -0.36 27.63 11.94
N LYS A 484 0.67 27.51 12.78
CA LYS A 484 0.57 27.78 14.22
C LYS A 484 0.17 29.24 14.49
N ARG A 485 0.78 30.19 13.78
CA ARG A 485 0.45 31.63 13.89
C ARG A 485 -1.01 31.90 13.53
N ASP A 486 -1.52 31.19 12.52
CA ASP A 486 -2.90 31.31 12.06
C ASP A 486 -3.89 30.52 12.94
N GLY A 487 -3.44 29.97 14.08
CA GLY A 487 -4.28 29.26 15.04
C GLY A 487 -4.74 27.89 14.58
N ILE A 488 -4.02 27.27 13.64
CA ILE A 488 -4.26 25.91 13.13
C ILE A 488 -3.50 24.94 14.04
N ASN A 489 -4.18 23.85 14.44
CA ASN A 489 -3.68 22.95 15.49
C ASN A 489 -3.17 21.61 14.95
N GLY A 490 -3.34 21.34 13.66
CA GLY A 490 -2.74 20.17 13.03
C GLY A 490 -2.47 20.35 11.54
N ILE A 491 -1.68 19.43 11.00
CA ILE A 491 -1.29 19.38 9.60
C ILE A 491 -1.41 17.94 9.09
N LEU A 492 -1.76 17.77 7.82
CA LEU A 492 -1.66 16.49 7.12
C LEU A 492 -0.62 16.59 6.03
N VAL A 493 0.43 15.79 6.16
CA VAL A 493 1.61 15.82 5.28
C VAL A 493 1.85 14.43 4.72
N GLY A 494 1.88 14.33 3.39
CA GLY A 494 2.19 13.09 2.68
C GLY A 494 3.43 13.25 1.83
N GLU A 495 3.28 13.93 0.70
CA GLU A 495 4.30 13.97 -0.35
C GLU A 495 5.71 14.38 0.14
N ALA A 496 5.82 15.39 0.99
CA ALA A 496 7.11 15.85 1.51
C ALA A 496 7.81 14.78 2.37
N ILE A 497 7.06 14.08 3.24
CA ILE A 497 7.59 12.97 4.05
C ILE A 497 7.99 11.80 3.14
N MET A 498 7.15 11.47 2.16
CA MET A 498 7.38 10.35 1.25
C MET A 498 8.63 10.52 0.36
N ARG A 499 9.03 11.75 0.08
CA ARG A 499 10.23 12.07 -0.73
C ARG A 499 11.50 12.23 0.10
N ALA A 500 11.38 12.34 1.43
CA ALA A 500 12.52 12.55 2.29
C ALA A 500 13.42 11.29 2.33
N PRO A 501 14.75 11.43 2.21
CA PRO A 501 15.67 10.30 2.34
C PRO A 501 15.57 9.60 3.71
N ASP A 502 15.31 10.39 4.75
CA ASP A 502 15.02 9.90 6.11
C ASP A 502 13.73 10.58 6.60
N ALA A 503 12.63 9.85 6.53
CA ALA A 503 11.32 10.35 6.95
C ALA A 503 11.26 10.65 8.45
N SER A 504 11.96 9.89 9.28
CA SER A 504 11.96 10.09 10.74
C SER A 504 12.67 11.40 11.10
N LYS A 505 13.81 11.67 10.46
CA LYS A 505 14.51 12.94 10.59
C LYS A 505 13.67 14.09 10.07
N PHE A 506 13.10 13.95 8.87
CA PHE A 506 12.27 14.99 8.27
C PHE A 506 11.06 15.35 9.13
N ILE A 507 10.35 14.38 9.70
CA ILE A 507 9.20 14.64 10.59
C ILE A 507 9.61 15.47 11.81
N ARG A 508 10.75 15.14 12.44
CA ARG A 508 11.26 15.90 13.60
C ARG A 508 11.62 17.33 13.21
N GLU A 509 12.35 17.51 12.11
CA GLU A 509 12.74 18.83 11.63
C GLU A 509 11.51 19.67 11.22
N LEU A 510 10.53 19.03 10.59
CA LEU A 510 9.26 19.66 10.20
C LEU A 510 8.48 20.17 11.41
N CYS A 511 8.37 19.37 12.48
CA CYS A 511 7.50 19.69 13.61
C CYS A 511 8.20 20.48 14.73
N ALA A 512 9.49 20.27 14.93
CA ALA A 512 10.27 20.83 16.04
C ALA A 512 11.45 21.71 15.61
N GLY A 513 11.69 21.86 14.31
CA GLY A 513 12.75 22.70 13.75
C GLY A 513 14.09 21.98 13.52
N PRO A 514 15.04 22.61 12.81
CA PRO A 514 16.30 21.98 12.40
C PRO A 514 17.24 21.62 13.56
N GLU A 515 17.06 22.22 14.73
CA GLU A 515 17.81 21.90 15.95
C GLU A 515 17.14 20.79 16.79
N ALA A 516 16.08 20.15 16.26
CA ALA A 516 15.39 19.08 16.97
C ALA A 516 16.38 17.97 17.37
N PRO A 517 16.56 17.72 18.68
CA PRO A 517 17.55 16.76 19.14
C PRO A 517 17.21 15.37 18.60
N ALA A 518 18.23 14.66 18.12
CA ALA A 518 18.09 13.25 17.82
C ALA A 518 17.67 12.49 19.09
N PRO A 519 16.90 11.40 18.98
CA PRO A 519 16.61 10.55 20.12
C PRO A 519 17.92 10.16 20.82
N GLN A 520 18.02 10.45 22.12
CA GLN A 520 19.19 10.03 22.89
C GLN A 520 19.14 8.52 23.05
N THR A 521 20.17 7.82 22.56
CA THR A 521 20.36 6.40 22.83
C THR A 521 20.85 6.25 24.28
N VAL A 522 19.91 5.99 25.20
CA VAL A 522 20.26 5.69 26.59
C VAL A 522 20.89 4.30 26.63
N THR A 523 22.19 4.23 26.88
CA THR A 523 22.90 2.97 27.10
C THR A 523 22.63 2.49 28.52
N ASN A 524 21.70 1.55 28.65
CA ASN A 524 21.42 0.89 29.92
C ASN A 524 22.35 -0.33 30.10
N PRO A 525 22.76 -0.64 31.34
CA PRO A 525 23.44 -1.89 31.65
C PRO A 525 22.64 -3.10 31.19
N LEU A 526 23.33 -4.18 30.83
CA LEU A 526 22.68 -5.43 30.45
C LEU A 526 21.90 -6.00 31.63
N LEU A 527 20.70 -6.54 31.34
CA LEU A 527 20.02 -7.43 32.27
C LEU A 527 20.82 -8.73 32.41
N VAL A 528 20.97 -9.22 33.61
CA VAL A 528 21.67 -10.47 33.91
C VAL A 528 20.69 -11.43 34.56
N LYS A 529 20.51 -12.59 33.91
CA LYS A 529 19.70 -13.69 34.41
C LYS A 529 20.57 -14.87 34.84
N ILE A 530 20.38 -15.32 36.07
CA ILE A 530 20.98 -16.57 36.59
C ILE A 530 19.88 -17.64 36.59
N CYS A 531 20.00 -18.63 35.70
CA CYS A 531 19.00 -19.66 35.46
C CYS A 531 19.36 -21.02 36.05
N GLY A 532 18.35 -21.77 36.46
CA GLY A 532 18.54 -23.07 37.08
C GLY A 532 19.03 -22.96 38.52
N THR A 533 18.61 -21.90 39.23
CA THR A 533 18.92 -21.70 40.65
C THR A 533 18.29 -22.79 41.50
N ARG A 534 19.09 -23.43 42.36
CA ARG A 534 18.69 -24.62 43.16
C ARG A 534 18.73 -24.41 44.66
N SER A 535 19.08 -23.23 45.14
CA SER A 535 19.08 -22.90 46.57
C SER A 535 18.79 -21.41 46.82
N ALA A 536 18.26 -21.09 48.00
CA ALA A 536 18.07 -19.71 48.43
C ALA A 536 19.41 -18.96 48.58
N GLU A 537 20.48 -19.66 48.94
CA GLU A 537 21.84 -19.12 49.02
C GLU A 537 22.34 -18.64 47.65
N ALA A 538 22.23 -19.49 46.61
CA ALA A 538 22.62 -19.11 45.25
C ALA A 538 21.75 -17.97 44.70
N ALA A 539 20.44 -17.94 45.03
CA ALA A 539 19.57 -16.83 44.69
C ALA A 539 20.04 -15.52 45.35
N THR A 540 20.32 -15.55 46.65
CA THR A 540 20.79 -14.39 47.41
C THR A 540 22.14 -13.89 46.87
N GLU A 541 23.05 -14.80 46.54
CA GLU A 541 24.35 -14.43 45.97
C GLU A 541 24.20 -13.78 44.59
N ALA A 542 23.35 -14.33 43.71
CA ALA A 542 23.06 -13.73 42.42
C ALA A 542 22.53 -12.30 42.58
N ILE A 543 21.62 -12.07 43.53
CA ILE A 543 21.06 -10.75 43.83
C ILE A 543 22.14 -9.79 44.34
N ASN A 544 22.95 -10.22 45.31
CA ASN A 544 24.03 -9.42 45.88
C ASN A 544 25.10 -9.05 44.83
N ALA A 545 25.34 -9.95 43.86
CA ALA A 545 26.23 -9.69 42.74
C ALA A 545 25.64 -8.69 41.72
N GLY A 546 24.33 -8.43 41.77
CA GLY A 546 23.63 -7.50 40.88
C GLY A 546 22.86 -8.16 39.73
N ALA A 547 22.48 -9.43 39.84
CA ALA A 547 21.60 -10.07 38.88
C ALA A 547 20.18 -9.49 38.95
N ASP A 548 19.58 -9.23 37.79
CA ASP A 548 18.23 -8.66 37.69
C ASP A 548 17.15 -9.76 37.71
N LEU A 549 17.48 -10.95 37.23
CA LEU A 549 16.55 -12.06 37.06
C LEU A 549 17.12 -13.35 37.70
N VAL A 550 16.33 -14.02 38.54
CA VAL A 550 16.67 -15.31 39.15
C VAL A 550 15.71 -16.37 38.64
N GLY A 551 16.22 -17.32 37.85
CA GLY A 551 15.43 -18.37 37.20
C GLY A 551 15.49 -19.70 37.93
N MET A 552 14.32 -20.27 38.23
CA MET A 552 14.17 -21.65 38.69
C MET A 552 13.61 -22.53 37.56
N ILE A 553 14.15 -23.74 37.41
CA ILE A 553 13.64 -24.70 36.42
C ILE A 553 12.53 -25.52 37.06
N LEU A 554 11.33 -25.44 36.49
CA LEU A 554 10.13 -26.14 36.98
C LEU A 554 9.72 -27.27 36.05
N VAL A 555 10.63 -27.72 35.18
CA VAL A 555 10.41 -28.77 34.19
C VAL A 555 10.70 -30.15 34.80
N PRO A 556 9.68 -31.00 35.02
CA PRO A 556 9.86 -32.32 35.62
C PRO A 556 10.88 -33.19 34.89
N GLY A 557 11.66 -33.98 35.63
CA GLY A 557 12.65 -34.91 35.06
C GLY A 557 13.96 -34.28 34.58
N THR A 558 14.07 -32.96 34.53
CA THR A 558 15.33 -32.29 34.19
C THR A 558 16.29 -32.27 35.39
N LYS A 559 17.60 -32.33 35.13
CA LYS A 559 18.64 -32.30 36.18
C LYS A 559 18.57 -31.06 37.08
N ARG A 560 17.99 -29.96 36.59
CA ARG A 560 17.90 -28.67 37.29
C ARG A 560 16.52 -28.40 37.89
N CYS A 561 15.58 -29.32 37.76
CA CYS A 561 14.25 -29.16 38.35
C CYS A 561 14.33 -29.02 39.87
N VAL A 562 13.66 -28.02 40.43
CA VAL A 562 13.61 -27.80 41.89
C VAL A 562 12.39 -28.42 42.52
N SER A 563 12.52 -28.84 43.79
CA SER A 563 11.38 -29.28 44.60
C SER A 563 10.48 -28.09 44.96
N ASN A 564 9.22 -28.35 45.35
CA ASN A 564 8.30 -27.30 45.80
C ASN A 564 8.85 -26.51 47.00
N GLU A 565 9.51 -27.19 47.95
CA GLU A 565 10.13 -26.56 49.12
C GLU A 565 11.27 -25.62 48.70
N THR A 566 12.13 -26.09 47.80
CA THR A 566 13.23 -25.30 47.23
C THR A 566 12.72 -24.09 46.44
N ALA A 567 11.67 -24.27 45.62
CA ALA A 567 11.05 -23.20 44.85
C ALA A 567 10.51 -22.09 45.76
N LEU A 568 9.82 -22.44 46.84
CA LEU A 568 9.31 -21.50 47.84
C LEU A 568 10.45 -20.79 48.60
N ALA A 569 11.55 -21.49 48.91
CA ALA A 569 12.71 -20.89 49.55
C ALA A 569 13.42 -19.87 48.65
N ILE A 570 13.59 -20.18 47.36
CA ILE A 570 14.12 -19.23 46.37
C ILE A 570 13.17 -18.04 46.21
N SER A 571 11.86 -18.30 46.12
CA SER A 571 10.86 -17.24 45.99
C SER A 571 10.94 -16.25 47.15
N ARG A 572 11.00 -16.73 48.40
CA ARG A 572 11.20 -15.87 49.57
C ARG A 572 12.49 -15.05 49.47
N ALA A 573 13.61 -15.68 49.17
CA ALA A 573 14.90 -14.99 49.05
C ALA A 573 14.90 -13.85 48.02
N VAL A 574 14.19 -14.03 46.89
CA VAL A 574 14.07 -12.99 45.85
C VAL A 574 13.13 -11.86 46.26
N HIS A 575 12.00 -12.17 46.90
CA HIS A 575 11.01 -11.16 47.29
C HIS A 575 11.41 -10.37 48.55
N ASP A 576 12.22 -10.95 49.43
CA ASP A 576 12.71 -10.29 50.65
C ASP A 576 13.87 -9.31 50.36
N ALA A 577 14.42 -9.31 49.14
CA ALA A 577 15.47 -8.38 48.73
C ALA A 577 14.95 -6.92 48.74
N GLN A 578 15.75 -6.00 49.29
CA GLN A 578 15.38 -4.59 49.43
C GLN A 578 15.00 -3.96 48.08
N THR A 579 13.85 -3.28 48.06
CA THR A 579 13.42 -2.45 46.93
C THR A 579 14.15 -1.11 47.02
N THR A 580 14.89 -0.74 45.98
CA THR A 580 15.34 0.66 45.87
C THR A 580 14.11 1.53 45.56
N THR A 581 13.98 2.69 46.22
CA THR A 581 12.85 3.61 45.98
C THR A 581 12.95 4.15 44.56
N GLY A 582 12.18 3.57 43.65
CA GLY A 582 12.12 3.97 42.26
C GLY A 582 10.89 4.81 41.95
N GLU A 583 11.05 5.76 41.03
CA GLU A 583 9.92 6.49 40.45
C GLU A 583 9.02 5.53 39.65
N ALA A 584 7.71 5.78 39.65
CA ALA A 584 6.78 5.03 38.82
C ALA A 584 7.15 5.19 37.33
N ILE A 585 7.14 4.09 36.57
CA ILE A 585 7.36 4.11 35.11
C ILE A 585 6.34 5.08 34.49
N ARG A 586 6.82 6.22 33.99
CA ARG A 586 6.00 7.18 33.25
C ARG A 586 6.02 6.79 31.78
N LEU A 587 4.86 6.40 31.25
CA LEU A 587 4.74 6.13 29.82
C LEU A 587 5.04 7.41 29.02
N PRO A 588 5.86 7.33 27.95
CA PRO A 588 6.18 8.46 27.09
C PRO A 588 4.92 9.08 26.46
N GLN A 589 4.92 10.39 26.21
CA GLN A 589 3.83 11.06 25.49
C GLN A 589 3.84 10.75 23.98
N THR A 590 4.98 10.30 23.45
CA THR A 590 5.15 9.81 22.08
C THR A 590 4.86 8.32 21.98
N ALA A 591 4.56 7.83 20.78
CA ALA A 591 4.51 6.39 20.54
C ALA A 591 5.90 5.78 20.77
N THR A 592 5.94 4.62 21.42
CA THR A 592 7.18 3.86 21.66
C THR A 592 7.06 2.42 21.18
N ASP A 593 8.18 1.87 20.72
CA ASP A 593 8.22 0.47 20.31
C ASP A 593 7.90 -0.44 21.51
N PHE A 594 7.18 -1.52 21.22
CA PHE A 594 6.75 -2.52 22.20
C PHE A 594 7.91 -3.12 22.99
N PHE A 595 9.04 -3.47 22.34
CA PHE A 595 10.16 -4.11 23.04
C PHE A 595 10.92 -3.12 23.92
N SER A 596 10.98 -1.84 23.52
CA SER A 596 11.56 -0.79 24.38
C SER A 596 10.80 -0.65 25.69
N VAL A 597 9.46 -0.62 25.63
CA VAL A 597 8.60 -0.55 26.83
C VAL A 597 8.70 -1.84 27.65
N SER A 598 8.70 -2.98 26.96
CA SER A 598 8.85 -4.29 27.61
C SER A 598 10.18 -4.41 28.37
N ALA A 599 11.26 -3.83 27.83
CA ALA A 599 12.55 -3.77 28.51
C ALA A 599 12.53 -2.90 29.76
N GLU A 600 11.79 -1.78 29.77
CA GLU A 600 11.58 -0.98 30.99
C GLU A 600 10.81 -1.75 32.05
N LEU A 601 9.79 -2.54 31.66
CA LEU A 601 9.03 -3.38 32.60
C LEU A 601 9.91 -4.45 33.28
N LEU A 602 10.94 -4.93 32.60
CA LEU A 602 11.91 -5.89 33.15
C LEU A 602 12.99 -5.22 34.02
N ARG A 603 13.25 -3.93 33.83
CA ARG A 603 14.15 -3.13 34.67
C ARG A 603 13.41 -2.64 35.92
N LYS A 604 13.03 -3.57 36.80
CA LYS A 604 12.47 -3.21 38.11
C LYS A 604 13.57 -2.90 39.12
N HIS A 605 13.22 -2.09 40.11
CA HIS A 605 14.09 -1.71 41.24
C HIS A 605 14.34 -2.82 42.28
N ARG A 606 13.97 -4.06 41.93
CA ARG A 606 14.23 -5.30 42.67
C ARG A 606 14.49 -6.45 41.69
N PRO A 607 15.23 -7.48 42.08
CA PRO A 607 15.34 -8.71 41.31
C PRO A 607 13.97 -9.36 41.07
N LEU A 608 13.81 -9.98 39.90
CA LEU A 608 12.58 -10.66 39.48
C LEU A 608 12.76 -12.18 39.47
N LEU A 609 11.73 -12.87 39.93
CA LEU A 609 11.69 -14.33 39.95
C LEU A 609 11.13 -14.89 38.64
N VAL A 610 11.89 -15.75 37.98
CA VAL A 610 11.50 -16.41 36.72
C VAL A 610 11.26 -17.90 36.94
N GLY A 611 10.09 -18.41 36.56
CA GLY A 611 9.86 -19.86 36.45
C GLY A 611 9.99 -20.34 35.01
N VAL A 612 10.82 -21.35 34.78
CA VAL A 612 11.05 -21.92 33.44
C VAL A 612 10.21 -23.18 33.25
N PHE A 613 9.42 -23.20 32.18
CA PHE A 613 8.52 -24.28 31.78
C PHE A 613 8.85 -24.76 30.36
N MET A 614 8.55 -26.02 30.07
CA MET A 614 8.80 -26.66 28.79
C MET A 614 7.76 -27.76 28.56
N ASN A 615 6.80 -27.46 27.68
CA ASN A 615 5.72 -28.34 27.23
C ASN A 615 4.78 -28.82 28.35
N GLN A 616 4.68 -28.08 29.45
CA GLN A 616 3.71 -28.34 30.50
C GLN A 616 2.36 -27.72 30.15
N PRO A 617 1.21 -28.31 30.57
CA PRO A 617 -0.10 -27.73 30.34
C PRO A 617 -0.22 -26.31 30.92
N LEU A 618 -0.92 -25.41 30.22
CA LEU A 618 -1.11 -24.02 30.67
C LEU A 618 -1.70 -23.93 32.09
N GLU A 619 -2.58 -24.86 32.47
CA GLU A 619 -3.14 -24.94 33.82
C GLU A 619 -2.06 -25.10 34.89
N GLU A 620 -1.10 -26.00 34.68
CA GLU A 620 0.03 -26.22 35.59
C GLU A 620 0.94 -24.99 35.66
N VAL A 621 1.18 -24.33 34.52
CA VAL A 621 1.95 -23.09 34.46
C VAL A 621 1.30 -22.01 35.34
N LEU A 622 -0.02 -21.82 35.21
CA LEU A 622 -0.78 -20.83 35.99
C LEU A 622 -0.86 -21.19 37.47
N GLU A 623 -0.98 -22.48 37.80
CA GLU A 623 -0.94 -22.95 39.19
C GLU A 623 0.40 -22.63 39.85
N LYS A 624 1.51 -23.01 39.20
CA LYS A 624 2.86 -22.78 39.72
C LYS A 624 3.24 -21.30 39.74
N GLN A 625 2.77 -20.51 38.77
CA GLN A 625 2.91 -19.05 38.77
C GLN A 625 2.35 -18.44 40.06
N ARG A 626 1.12 -18.83 40.44
CA ARG A 626 0.49 -18.37 41.68
C ARG A 626 1.18 -18.95 42.92
N ALA A 627 1.43 -20.25 42.94
CA ALA A 627 1.97 -20.95 44.11
C ALA A 627 3.35 -20.43 44.53
N TYR A 628 4.19 -20.06 43.55
CA TYR A 628 5.55 -19.57 43.81
C TYR A 628 5.69 -18.06 43.69
N ASN A 629 4.58 -17.33 43.48
CA ASN A 629 4.57 -15.89 43.25
C ASN A 629 5.57 -15.47 42.17
N LEU A 630 5.55 -16.15 41.02
CA LEU A 630 6.50 -15.85 39.94
C LEU A 630 6.20 -14.47 39.35
N ASP A 631 7.26 -13.66 39.19
CA ASP A 631 7.20 -12.35 38.52
C ASP A 631 7.18 -12.48 37.00
N ILE A 632 7.78 -13.56 36.48
CA ILE A 632 7.94 -13.82 35.05
C ILE A 632 7.77 -15.33 34.82
N VAL A 633 7.09 -15.68 33.73
CA VAL A 633 7.07 -17.04 33.21
C VAL A 633 7.96 -17.12 31.97
N GLN A 634 8.85 -18.11 31.93
CA GLN A 634 9.65 -18.41 30.74
C GLN A 634 9.13 -19.68 30.06
N ILE A 635 8.70 -19.53 28.81
CA ILE A 635 8.20 -20.60 27.95
C ILE A 635 9.34 -21.09 27.06
N HIS A 636 9.81 -22.32 27.32
CA HIS A 636 11.08 -22.84 26.81
C HIS A 636 10.92 -23.96 25.77
N GLY A 637 9.72 -24.51 25.57
CA GLY A 637 9.44 -25.62 24.67
C GLY A 637 8.82 -25.21 23.34
N ASP A 638 7.88 -26.01 22.85
CA ASP A 638 7.14 -25.84 21.60
C ASP A 638 5.71 -25.31 21.86
N GLU A 639 5.47 -24.72 23.03
CA GLU A 639 4.17 -24.19 23.40
C GLU A 639 3.69 -23.10 22.43
N PRO A 640 2.37 -23.03 22.16
CA PRO A 640 1.79 -21.99 21.31
C PRO A 640 2.06 -20.58 21.86
N LEU A 641 2.35 -19.63 20.97
CA LEU A 641 2.75 -18.29 21.36
C LEU A 641 1.59 -17.52 22.02
N GLU A 642 0.35 -17.81 21.62
CA GLU A 642 -0.88 -17.21 22.16
C GLU A 642 -1.10 -17.44 23.65
N TRP A 643 -0.49 -18.47 24.24
CA TRP A 643 -0.57 -18.70 25.68
C TRP A 643 0.05 -17.56 26.48
N ALA A 644 1.02 -16.86 25.90
CA ALA A 644 1.67 -15.75 26.59
C ALA A 644 0.70 -14.61 26.94
N SER A 645 -0.37 -14.41 26.14
CA SER A 645 -1.43 -13.45 26.45
C SER A 645 -2.40 -13.90 27.55
N LEU A 646 -2.37 -15.18 27.94
CA LEU A 646 -3.20 -15.76 29.01
C LEU A 646 -2.46 -15.83 30.36
N ILE A 647 -1.14 -15.61 30.36
CA ILE A 647 -0.32 -15.63 31.57
C ILE A 647 -0.35 -14.23 32.20
N PRO A 648 -0.72 -14.09 33.50
CA PRO A 648 -0.97 -12.79 34.13
C PRO A 648 0.30 -12.03 34.53
N VAL A 649 1.46 -12.45 34.04
CA VAL A 649 2.77 -11.87 34.30
C VAL A 649 3.59 -11.84 33.00
N PRO A 650 4.61 -10.97 32.89
CA PRO A 650 5.50 -10.94 31.74
C PRO A 650 6.02 -12.31 31.32
N VAL A 651 6.16 -12.53 30.01
CA VAL A 651 6.58 -13.81 29.45
C VAL A 651 7.89 -13.66 28.69
N ILE A 652 8.89 -14.48 29.04
CA ILE A 652 10.10 -14.68 28.24
C ILE A 652 9.85 -15.88 27.33
N ARG A 653 9.97 -15.70 26.01
CA ARG A 653 9.84 -16.82 25.07
C ARG A 653 11.20 -17.20 24.51
N LYS A 654 11.57 -18.47 24.64
CA LYS A 654 12.79 -19.00 24.03
C LYS A 654 12.60 -19.25 22.54
N PHE A 655 13.59 -18.88 21.74
CA PHE A 655 13.65 -19.15 20.30
C PHE A 655 15.04 -19.68 19.91
N LYS A 656 15.09 -20.42 18.81
CA LYS A 656 16.33 -20.60 18.03
C LYS A 656 16.46 -19.42 17.05
N PRO A 657 17.68 -18.94 16.73
CA PRO A 657 17.85 -17.99 15.64
C PRO A 657 17.16 -18.47 14.35
N GLY A 658 16.44 -17.59 13.67
CA GLY A 658 15.64 -17.92 12.47
C GLY A 658 14.30 -18.62 12.74
N GLN A 659 13.93 -18.91 13.99
CA GLN A 659 12.61 -19.44 14.31
C GLN A 659 11.52 -18.38 14.07
N ILE A 660 10.39 -18.80 13.51
CA ILE A 660 9.23 -17.92 13.31
C ILE A 660 8.72 -17.46 14.69
N GLY A 661 8.44 -16.17 14.82
CA GLY A 661 7.83 -15.60 16.03
C GLY A 661 8.74 -14.71 16.87
N VAL A 662 10.05 -14.68 16.60
CA VAL A 662 11.04 -13.95 17.42
C VAL A 662 10.66 -12.47 17.62
N GLY A 663 10.20 -11.80 16.56
CA GLY A 663 9.81 -10.39 16.59
C GLY A 663 8.30 -10.14 16.75
N VAL A 664 7.48 -11.11 17.14
CA VAL A 664 6.03 -10.86 17.23
C VAL A 664 5.71 -10.02 18.48
N ARG A 665 5.12 -8.84 18.29
CA ARG A 665 4.73 -7.92 19.38
C ARG A 665 3.44 -8.37 20.05
N GLY A 666 3.32 -8.04 21.34
CA GLY A 666 2.07 -8.23 22.10
C GLY A 666 1.81 -9.65 22.60
N TYR A 667 2.66 -10.60 22.26
CA TYR A 667 2.57 -11.97 22.77
C TYR A 667 3.54 -12.21 23.91
N HIS A 668 4.85 -11.99 23.71
CA HIS A 668 5.87 -12.15 24.75
C HIS A 668 6.58 -10.82 25.04
N THR A 669 7.10 -10.68 26.25
CA THR A 669 7.79 -9.46 26.71
C THR A 669 9.19 -9.34 26.12
N VAL A 670 9.93 -10.45 26.03
CA VAL A 670 11.27 -10.47 25.42
C VAL A 670 11.59 -11.85 24.86
N SER A 671 12.28 -11.86 23.73
CA SER A 671 12.79 -13.07 23.10
C SER A 671 14.10 -13.49 23.73
N LEU A 672 14.22 -14.76 24.10
CA LEU A 672 15.48 -15.35 24.55
C LEU A 672 16.03 -16.24 23.44
N LEU A 673 17.12 -15.82 22.81
CA LEU A 673 17.80 -16.61 21.80
C LEU A 673 18.70 -17.63 22.49
N ASP A 674 18.57 -18.90 22.13
CA ASP A 674 19.39 -19.99 22.63
C ASP A 674 19.71 -20.97 21.49
N SER A 675 20.92 -21.53 21.50
CA SER A 675 21.42 -22.45 20.46
C SER A 675 20.57 -23.72 20.32
N GLY A 676 19.84 -24.12 21.38
CA GLY A 676 18.96 -25.28 21.38
C GLY A 676 19.67 -26.63 21.15
N ALA A 677 21.00 -26.66 21.25
CA ALA A 677 21.86 -27.79 20.88
C ALA A 677 22.40 -28.57 22.08
N GLY A 678 21.68 -28.57 23.22
CA GLY A 678 22.15 -29.18 24.46
C GLY A 678 23.11 -28.29 25.25
N THR A 679 23.46 -28.72 26.46
CA THR A 679 24.18 -27.92 27.45
C THR A 679 25.57 -27.48 26.96
N GLY A 680 25.88 -26.18 27.07
CA GLY A 680 27.23 -25.63 26.91
C GLY A 680 27.60 -25.10 25.51
N LYS A 681 26.71 -25.19 24.51
CA LYS A 681 27.02 -24.68 23.16
C LYS A 681 26.65 -23.20 23.01
N LEU A 682 27.63 -22.38 22.61
CA LEU A 682 27.43 -20.97 22.25
C LEU A 682 26.51 -20.79 21.04
N LEU A 683 25.81 -19.66 21.00
CA LEU A 683 25.08 -19.20 19.82
C LEU A 683 26.04 -18.89 18.67
N ASP A 684 25.59 -19.21 17.46
CA ASP A 684 26.25 -18.75 16.25
C ASP A 684 26.00 -17.25 16.05
N VAL A 685 27.08 -16.46 16.07
CA VAL A 685 27.01 -15.00 16.02
C VAL A 685 26.35 -14.53 14.72
N ASP A 686 26.67 -15.15 13.59
CA ASP A 686 26.13 -14.75 12.28
C ASP A 686 24.62 -14.97 12.22
N SER A 687 24.12 -16.09 12.75
CA SER A 687 22.69 -16.36 12.86
C SER A 687 21.97 -15.36 13.76
N VAL A 688 22.59 -14.91 14.85
CA VAL A 688 22.02 -13.86 15.71
C VAL A 688 22.01 -12.51 14.99
N ARG A 689 23.11 -12.13 14.31
CA ARG A 689 23.17 -10.89 13.52
C ARG A 689 22.10 -10.86 12.44
N ALA A 690 21.97 -11.94 11.69
CA ALA A 690 20.95 -12.06 10.64
C ALA A 690 19.52 -11.92 11.19
N GLU A 691 19.26 -12.29 12.43
CA GLU A 691 17.95 -12.08 13.06
C GLU A 691 17.75 -10.62 13.48
N LEU A 692 18.74 -10.02 14.14
CA LEU A 692 18.72 -8.64 14.62
C LEU A 692 18.70 -7.59 13.49
N GLU A 693 19.31 -7.90 12.34
CA GLU A 693 19.31 -7.02 11.16
C GLU A 693 17.93 -6.89 10.50
N LYS A 694 17.02 -7.85 10.71
CA LYS A 694 15.66 -7.80 10.14
C LYS A 694 14.79 -6.72 10.78
N ASP A 695 15.10 -6.32 12.00
CA ASP A 695 14.25 -5.42 12.78
C ASP A 695 15.06 -4.61 13.81
N ALA A 696 15.21 -3.32 13.51
CA ALA A 696 16.04 -2.41 14.29
C ALA A 696 15.62 -2.25 15.77
N GLU A 697 14.35 -2.49 16.12
CA GLU A 697 13.86 -2.36 17.51
C GLU A 697 13.65 -3.71 18.20
N LEU A 698 13.99 -4.82 17.57
CA LEU A 698 13.97 -6.11 18.26
C LEU A 698 14.93 -6.04 19.45
N GLN A 699 14.48 -6.48 20.62
CA GLN A 699 15.35 -6.64 21.79
C GLN A 699 15.33 -8.07 22.28
N VAL A 700 16.52 -8.62 22.57
CA VAL A 700 16.68 -10.03 22.91
C VAL A 700 17.53 -10.24 24.16
N LEU A 701 17.27 -11.35 24.85
CA LEU A 701 18.22 -11.97 25.78
C LEU A 701 19.06 -12.99 25.02
N LEU A 702 20.36 -13.03 25.28
CA LEU A 702 21.24 -14.08 24.76
C LEU A 702 21.46 -15.16 25.81
N ALA A 703 21.32 -16.43 25.40
CA ALA A 703 21.54 -17.60 26.23
C ALA A 703 22.30 -18.68 25.46
N GLY A 704 22.71 -19.73 26.18
CA GLY A 704 23.38 -20.90 25.61
C GLY A 704 24.90 -20.76 25.59
N GLY A 705 25.58 -21.60 26.38
CA GLY A 705 27.06 -21.67 26.41
C GLY A 705 27.77 -20.44 27.01
N LEU A 706 27.04 -19.48 27.58
CA LEU A 706 27.63 -18.30 28.20
C LEU A 706 28.31 -18.63 29.53
N GLU A 707 29.49 -18.06 29.75
CA GLU A 707 30.35 -18.23 30.92
C GLU A 707 31.00 -16.87 31.29
N PRO A 708 31.51 -16.69 32.53
CA PRO A 708 32.22 -15.47 32.91
C PRO A 708 33.30 -15.04 31.91
N GLU A 709 33.98 -16.02 31.31
CA GLU A 709 35.12 -15.84 30.43
C GLU A 709 34.72 -15.39 29.01
N ASN A 710 33.51 -15.71 28.53
CA ASN A 710 33.11 -15.50 27.13
C ASN A 710 31.96 -14.50 26.92
N VAL A 711 31.25 -14.09 27.98
CA VAL A 711 30.04 -13.26 27.86
C VAL A 711 30.33 -11.88 27.24
N THR A 712 31.48 -11.30 27.57
CA THR A 712 31.91 -9.99 27.04
C THR A 712 32.18 -10.06 25.54
N GLU A 713 32.92 -11.08 25.09
CA GLU A 713 33.23 -11.27 23.68
C GLU A 713 31.97 -11.59 22.87
N SER A 714 31.10 -12.44 23.41
CA SER A 714 29.85 -12.86 22.76
C SER A 714 28.94 -11.67 22.42
N VAL A 715 28.78 -10.70 23.34
CA VAL A 715 28.00 -9.48 23.08
C VAL A 715 28.75 -8.53 22.14
N LYS A 716 30.06 -8.34 22.33
CA LYS A 716 30.87 -7.44 21.50
C LYS A 716 30.97 -7.89 20.04
N ALA A 717 30.93 -9.19 19.77
CA ALA A 717 30.96 -9.76 18.41
C ALA A 717 29.79 -9.30 17.52
N LEU A 718 28.69 -8.84 18.13
CA LEU A 718 27.53 -8.27 17.41
C LEU A 718 27.77 -6.83 16.92
N GLY A 719 28.86 -6.17 17.34
CA GLY A 719 29.16 -4.79 16.96
C GLY A 719 28.04 -3.82 17.36
N ALA A 720 27.58 -2.98 16.43
CA ALA A 720 26.52 -2.01 16.68
C ALA A 720 25.18 -2.66 17.10
N LEU A 721 24.90 -3.88 16.64
CA LEU A 721 23.70 -4.64 17.00
C LEU A 721 23.72 -5.09 18.46
N GLY A 722 24.85 -5.02 19.15
CA GLY A 722 24.93 -5.27 20.59
C GLY A 722 24.00 -4.36 21.40
N GLN A 723 23.57 -3.20 20.87
CA GLN A 723 22.55 -2.34 21.49
C GLN A 723 21.16 -2.99 21.59
N GLN A 724 20.84 -3.95 20.71
CA GLN A 724 19.60 -4.73 20.75
C GLN A 724 19.64 -5.89 21.75
N VAL A 725 20.82 -6.24 22.27
CA VAL A 725 20.92 -7.22 23.36
C VAL A 725 20.47 -6.54 24.64
N LEU A 726 19.29 -6.91 25.12
CA LEU A 726 18.73 -6.41 26.38
C LEU A 726 19.50 -6.97 27.58
N GLY A 727 19.94 -8.23 27.49
CA GLY A 727 20.57 -8.94 28.58
C GLY A 727 21.12 -10.30 28.20
N VAL A 728 21.68 -10.98 29.19
CA VAL A 728 22.32 -12.30 29.07
C VAL A 728 21.78 -13.25 30.11
N ASP A 729 21.63 -14.52 29.73
CA ASP A 729 21.14 -15.61 30.57
C ASP A 729 22.18 -16.73 30.67
N VAL A 730 22.57 -17.09 31.88
CA VAL A 730 23.51 -18.19 32.14
C VAL A 730 22.85 -19.28 32.97
N SER A 731 23.17 -20.53 32.66
CA SER A 731 22.79 -21.69 33.47
C SER A 731 24.00 -22.56 33.80
N SER A 732 24.43 -23.44 32.88
CA SER A 732 25.56 -24.36 33.14
C SER A 732 26.92 -23.66 33.28
N GLY A 733 27.10 -22.48 32.70
CA GLY A 733 28.38 -21.76 32.72
C GLY A 733 28.82 -21.24 34.10
N VAL A 734 27.90 -21.23 35.07
CA VAL A 734 28.19 -20.90 36.49
C VAL A 734 28.16 -22.14 37.39
N GLU A 735 28.23 -23.33 36.82
CA GLU A 735 28.33 -24.58 37.57
C GLU A 735 29.77 -25.10 37.62
N GLU A 736 30.13 -25.73 38.75
CA GLU A 736 31.32 -26.56 38.95
C GLU A 736 30.84 -27.92 39.46
N ASP A 737 31.33 -29.01 38.87
CA ASP A 737 30.93 -30.39 39.20
C ASP A 737 29.39 -30.61 39.23
N GLY A 738 28.68 -29.90 38.36
CA GLY A 738 27.22 -29.97 38.22
C GLY A 738 26.42 -29.27 39.33
N LYS A 739 27.07 -28.47 40.18
CA LYS A 739 26.46 -27.61 41.20
C LYS A 739 26.77 -26.14 40.90
N GLN A 740 25.89 -25.22 41.27
CA GLN A 740 26.15 -23.79 41.10
C GLN A 740 27.34 -23.36 41.97
N SER A 741 28.31 -22.66 41.36
CA SER A 741 29.44 -22.03 42.05
C SER A 741 29.11 -20.57 42.31
N LEU A 742 29.07 -20.18 43.58
CA LEU A 742 28.81 -18.81 44.02
C LEU A 742 29.85 -17.81 43.46
N GLU A 743 31.10 -18.25 43.35
CA GLU A 743 32.19 -17.47 42.76
C GLU A 743 31.96 -17.24 41.27
N ARG A 744 31.60 -18.29 40.51
CA ARG A 744 31.29 -18.14 39.09
C ARG A 744 30.06 -17.28 38.84
N ILE A 745 29.03 -17.34 39.70
CA ILE A 745 27.88 -16.43 39.66
C ILE A 745 28.36 -14.97 39.78
N ARG A 746 29.16 -14.64 40.80
CA ARG A 746 29.73 -13.29 40.98
C ARG A 746 30.54 -12.85 39.75
N ALA A 747 31.41 -13.74 39.26
CA ALA A 747 32.26 -13.45 38.11
C ALA A 747 31.43 -13.16 36.84
N PHE A 748 30.39 -13.96 36.59
CA PHE A 748 29.50 -13.78 35.44
C PHE A 748 28.76 -12.45 35.51
N VAL A 749 28.11 -12.15 36.65
CA VAL A 749 27.34 -10.92 36.81
C VAL A 749 28.25 -9.71 36.65
N LYS A 750 29.43 -9.72 37.28
CA LYS A 750 30.43 -8.66 37.15
C LYS A 750 30.87 -8.47 35.69
N ALA A 751 31.17 -9.54 34.98
CA ALA A 751 31.61 -9.48 33.59
C ALA A 751 30.50 -8.92 32.68
N ALA A 752 29.27 -9.39 32.83
CA ALA A 752 28.12 -8.95 32.03
C ALA A 752 27.76 -7.48 32.29
N LYS A 753 27.74 -7.05 33.57
CA LYS A 753 27.45 -5.65 33.95
C LYS A 753 28.55 -4.67 33.54
N ALA A 754 29.78 -5.14 33.29
CA ALA A 754 30.89 -4.30 32.85
C ALA A 754 30.92 -4.03 31.32
N ILE A 755 30.02 -4.64 30.54
CA ILE A 755 30.00 -4.49 29.08
C ILE A 755 29.59 -3.06 28.68
N ARG A 756 28.61 -2.47 29.36
CA ARG A 756 28.16 -1.08 29.19
C ARG A 756 27.38 -0.59 30.40
#